data_AF-A0A3B9J3B9-F1
#
_entry.id   AF-A0A3B9J3B9-F1
#
_cell.length_a   1.000
_cell.length_b   1.000
_cell.length_c   1.000
_cell.angle_alpha   90.00
_cell.angle_beta   90.00
_cell.angle_gamma   90.00
#
_symmetry.space_group_name_H-M   'P 1'
#
loop_
_entity.id
_entity.type
_entity.pdbx_description
1 polymer ?
#
loop_
_entity_poly.entity_id
_entity_poly.type
_entity_poly.pdbx_seq_one_letter_code
_entity_poly.pdbx_strand_id
1 'polypeptide(L)'
;MTNGWNFWIDRGGTFTDIVGRTPDGTLVTHKLLSDNLRHYPDAAVQGIRDLLDLNDDQAIPLDQIDTVKMGTTVATNALLERQGEPTLFVTTAGFADVLRIGYQTRPDLFALDIDLPEMLYTDVLEIKERVNADGDVLVELDEQAARQGLQQARTNGFNSVAIVLLHGYRHTDHESRLAHIARELGFEQISVSHEVSALMKIVPRGDTTVVDAYLSPILSRYVAQVDEQLRHDQHSPRLMFMQSNGGLTDAYAFQGKDALLSGPAGGVVGMVRTAENADLHKLIGFDMGGTSTDVSHYAGEFERAYETEVAGIRVRSPMMDIHTVAAGGGSILHFDGSRLRVGPDSAGADPGPASYGNDGPLAITDCNVILGKLRPEFFPSVFGTDGQQPLDLEATTTAFQALAKQISAETGTPQTETTVAQGFLDVAADNMANAIKKISIERGHDVSDYALVCFGGAGGQHACMVADRLGIENIYVHPHAGVLSALGIGLADIRNIRDRAVEQELSPETLRELEPQWAELEHNGNEYLLNEGVEPSARELRRRVSLRYRGSDTALTIPSGTFDQVLHEFEAQHSARFGFISPQTTIILESIQLEAIGAAEQLSFNDTLDDSTDPLLGTFQTTMAGITADTPFIDRQRVVPDTPIVGPAVLVEPNATTVIEPNWEGRITANGDLVIKRTSPHTPKSAVGTDVNPVQLEIFNNLFMNVAEQMGVVLENTAVSVNIKERLDFSCAIFDPTGELIANAPHLPIHLGSMSEAIKSVIANNPEMSPGDAYVLNAPYNGGTHLPDITVVKPIFDETTQERIFYVAARGHHSDIGGIVPGSAPADSTTIDQEGLVLDNVLLVQDDRFLEEEIRNILTRGPWPARNPDQNIADLKAQVAACERGASELKRVITHYGLDVV
;
A
#
# COMPACT_ATOMS: atom_id res chain seq x y z
N MET A 1 15.75 -27.34 -20.72
CA MET A 1 16.40 -28.16 -19.67
C MET A 1 17.60 -27.36 -19.21
N THR A 2 17.50 -26.77 -18.02
CA THR A 2 18.60 -26.09 -17.34
C THR A 2 19.65 -27.13 -16.98
N ASN A 3 20.92 -26.86 -17.25
CA ASN A 3 22.00 -27.82 -16.96
C ASN A 3 22.56 -27.61 -15.54
N GLY A 4 22.21 -26.52 -14.86
CA GLY A 4 22.63 -26.19 -13.49
C GLY A 4 21.48 -25.87 -12.53
N TRP A 5 21.85 -25.64 -11.28
CA TRP A 5 20.98 -25.21 -10.19
C TRP A 5 20.49 -23.78 -10.39
N ASN A 6 19.28 -23.50 -9.92
CA ASN A 6 18.76 -22.14 -9.79
C ASN A 6 18.37 -21.90 -8.33
N PHE A 7 18.86 -20.81 -7.73
CA PHE A 7 18.52 -20.45 -6.36
C PHE A 7 17.67 -19.19 -6.35
N TRP A 8 16.56 -19.23 -5.62
CA TRP A 8 15.66 -18.10 -5.42
C TRP A 8 15.53 -17.83 -3.93
N ILE A 9 15.84 -16.61 -3.52
CA ILE A 9 16.09 -16.31 -2.11
C ILE A 9 15.32 -15.05 -1.72
N ASP A 10 14.53 -15.12 -0.67
CA ASP A 10 13.97 -13.94 -0.02
C ASP A 10 14.67 -13.74 1.34
N ARG A 11 15.51 -12.70 1.42
CA ARG A 11 16.16 -12.31 2.68
C ARG A 11 15.26 -11.35 3.45
N GLY A 12 14.34 -11.92 4.23
CA GLY A 12 13.47 -11.21 5.16
C GLY A 12 14.20 -10.72 6.41
N GLY A 13 13.47 -10.05 7.32
CA GLY A 13 14.05 -9.52 8.57
C GLY A 13 14.39 -10.61 9.59
N THR A 14 13.52 -11.61 9.76
CA THR A 14 13.71 -12.71 10.74
C THR A 14 14.35 -13.94 10.10
N PHE A 15 13.80 -14.37 8.96
CA PHE A 15 14.24 -15.57 8.26
C PHE A 15 14.60 -15.25 6.81
N THR A 16 15.56 -16.02 6.30
CA THR A 16 15.92 -16.08 4.89
C THR A 16 15.34 -17.37 4.32
N ASP A 17 14.42 -17.21 3.37
CA ASP A 17 13.73 -18.30 2.70
C ASP A 17 14.41 -18.60 1.37
N ILE A 18 14.74 -19.87 1.15
CA ILE A 18 15.55 -20.30 -0.01
C ILE A 18 14.82 -21.42 -0.72
N VAL A 19 14.66 -21.26 -2.03
CA VAL A 19 14.16 -22.28 -2.95
C VAL A 19 15.27 -22.61 -3.94
N GLY A 20 15.76 -23.85 -3.90
CA GLY A 20 16.68 -24.39 -4.89
C GLY A 20 15.92 -25.23 -5.90
N ARG A 21 16.11 -24.95 -7.19
CA ARG A 21 15.71 -25.84 -8.28
C ARG A 21 16.91 -26.62 -8.75
N THR A 22 16.87 -27.94 -8.57
CA THR A 22 17.91 -28.87 -9.02
C THR A 22 17.96 -28.93 -10.55
N PRO A 23 19.05 -29.44 -11.16
CA PRO A 23 19.15 -29.63 -12.61
C PRO A 23 18.07 -30.56 -13.21
N ASP A 24 17.52 -31.49 -12.43
CA ASP A 24 16.41 -32.35 -12.86
C ASP A 24 15.03 -31.68 -12.74
N GLY A 25 14.97 -30.47 -12.17
CA GLY A 25 13.77 -29.65 -12.05
C GLY A 25 13.03 -29.74 -10.73
N THR A 26 13.49 -30.57 -9.80
CA THR A 26 12.94 -30.71 -8.43
C THR A 26 13.15 -29.43 -7.61
N LEU A 27 12.17 -29.07 -6.80
CA LEU A 27 12.30 -27.97 -5.84
C LEU A 27 12.70 -28.51 -4.46
N VAL A 28 13.68 -27.86 -3.85
CA VAL A 28 14.08 -28.06 -2.46
C VAL A 28 14.02 -26.73 -1.75
N THR A 29 13.55 -26.73 -0.50
CA THR A 29 13.39 -25.50 0.29
C THR A 29 14.26 -25.54 1.53
N HIS A 30 14.82 -24.40 1.91
CA HIS A 30 15.58 -24.23 3.13
C HIS A 30 15.24 -22.92 3.82
N LYS A 31 15.37 -22.86 5.15
CA LYS A 31 15.05 -21.68 5.95
C LYS A 31 16.11 -21.48 7.03
N LEU A 32 16.68 -20.29 7.05
CA LEU A 32 17.73 -19.89 7.99
C LEU A 32 17.35 -18.59 8.70
N LEU A 33 17.95 -18.31 9.85
CA LEU A 33 17.85 -16.99 10.48
C LEU A 33 18.60 -15.97 9.61
N SER A 34 17.97 -14.81 9.35
CA SER A 34 18.55 -13.80 8.45
C SER A 34 19.82 -13.13 8.98
N ASP A 35 19.95 -13.07 10.31
CA ASP A 35 21.15 -12.61 11.00
C ASP A 35 21.55 -13.64 12.06
N ASN A 36 22.67 -14.32 11.81
CA ASN A 36 23.28 -15.22 12.77
C ASN A 36 24.81 -15.25 12.60
N LEU A 37 25.45 -14.07 12.76
CA LEU A 37 26.89 -13.86 12.59
C LEU A 37 27.79 -14.79 13.40
N ARG A 38 27.26 -15.47 14.43
CA ARG A 38 28.00 -16.49 15.21
C ARG A 38 28.22 -17.79 14.43
N HIS A 39 27.36 -18.08 13.46
CA HIS A 39 27.34 -19.33 12.72
C HIS A 39 27.70 -19.14 11.24
N TYR A 40 27.26 -18.05 10.61
CA TYR A 40 27.56 -17.76 9.21
C TYR A 40 27.59 -16.26 8.91
N PRO A 41 28.38 -15.81 7.91
CA PRO A 41 28.50 -14.40 7.56
C PRO A 41 27.31 -13.85 6.77
N ASP A 42 26.63 -14.70 5.98
CA ASP A 42 25.42 -14.34 5.21
C ASP A 42 24.54 -15.58 5.02
N ALA A 43 23.24 -15.45 5.30
CA ALA A 43 22.29 -16.55 5.28
C ALA A 43 21.97 -17.05 3.85
N ALA A 44 21.99 -16.16 2.85
CA ALA A 44 21.69 -16.54 1.47
C ALA A 44 22.81 -17.42 0.90
N VAL A 45 24.07 -17.00 1.08
CA VAL A 45 25.23 -17.81 0.71
C VAL A 45 25.25 -19.10 1.50
N GLN A 46 25.02 -19.07 2.82
CA GLN A 46 25.01 -20.28 3.63
C GLN A 46 23.97 -21.30 3.14
N GLY A 47 22.74 -20.89 2.87
CA GLY A 47 21.74 -21.86 2.44
C GLY A 47 21.97 -22.41 1.02
N ILE A 48 22.68 -21.69 0.14
CA ILE A 48 23.20 -22.28 -1.11
C ILE A 48 24.18 -23.42 -0.78
N ARG A 49 25.04 -23.23 0.21
CA ARG A 49 26.02 -24.24 0.63
C ARG A 49 25.34 -25.45 1.25
N ASP A 50 24.35 -25.23 2.11
CA ASP A 50 23.60 -26.29 2.76
C ASP A 50 22.83 -27.15 1.73
N LEU A 51 22.17 -26.52 0.75
CA LEU A 51 21.45 -27.22 -0.32
C LEU A 51 22.36 -27.97 -1.31
N LEU A 52 23.63 -27.58 -1.40
CA LEU A 52 24.66 -28.27 -2.19
C LEU A 52 25.46 -29.29 -1.35
N ASP A 53 25.09 -29.53 -0.09
CA ASP A 53 25.79 -30.40 0.86
C ASP A 53 27.29 -30.04 1.02
N LEU A 54 27.62 -28.74 1.05
CA LEU A 54 28.99 -28.25 1.17
C LEU A 54 29.38 -27.97 2.63
N ASN A 55 30.61 -28.35 2.99
CA ASN A 55 31.22 -27.93 4.27
C ASN A 55 31.82 -26.52 4.16
N ASP A 56 32.03 -25.85 5.30
CA ASP A 56 32.53 -24.45 5.39
C ASP A 56 33.78 -24.17 4.54
N ASP A 57 34.72 -25.12 4.45
CA ASP A 57 35.99 -24.96 3.73
C ASP A 57 35.92 -25.26 2.21
N GLN A 58 34.78 -25.72 1.69
CA GLN A 58 34.65 -26.11 0.27
C GLN A 58 34.20 -24.96 -0.62
N ALA A 59 34.89 -24.68 -1.74
CA ALA A 59 34.43 -23.67 -2.69
C ALA A 59 33.06 -24.04 -3.30
N ILE A 60 32.20 -23.04 -3.54
CA ILE A 60 30.91 -23.25 -4.24
C ILE A 60 31.21 -23.62 -5.70
N PRO A 61 30.63 -24.71 -6.25
CA PRO A 61 30.81 -25.10 -7.64
C PRO A 61 29.99 -24.19 -8.57
N LEU A 62 30.51 -23.00 -8.87
CA LEU A 62 29.80 -21.97 -9.63
C LEU A 62 29.39 -22.42 -11.04
N ASP A 63 30.15 -23.35 -11.65
CA ASP A 63 29.85 -23.95 -12.96
C ASP A 63 28.60 -24.83 -12.98
N GLN A 64 28.08 -25.18 -11.80
CA GLN A 64 26.85 -25.94 -11.61
C GLN A 64 25.66 -25.05 -11.25
N ILE A 65 25.82 -23.73 -11.20
CA ILE A 65 24.75 -22.79 -10.85
C ILE A 65 24.47 -21.90 -12.07
N ASP A 66 23.24 -21.97 -12.59
CA ASP A 66 22.82 -21.16 -13.72
C ASP A 66 22.48 -19.73 -13.26
N THR A 67 21.62 -19.61 -12.24
CA THR A 67 21.14 -18.31 -11.73
C THR A 67 20.94 -18.28 -10.22
N VAL A 68 21.16 -17.11 -9.63
CA VAL A 68 20.80 -16.76 -8.25
C VAL A 68 19.93 -15.50 -8.32
N LYS A 69 18.69 -15.58 -7.87
CA LYS A 69 17.72 -14.48 -7.84
C LYS A 69 17.37 -14.15 -6.40
N MET A 70 17.44 -12.88 -6.01
CA MET A 70 17.32 -12.49 -4.61
C MET A 70 16.40 -11.30 -4.38
N GLY A 71 15.55 -11.39 -3.36
CA GLY A 71 14.90 -10.26 -2.72
C GLY A 71 15.59 -9.92 -1.41
N THR A 72 15.56 -8.65 -1.00
CA THR A 72 16.24 -8.23 0.22
C THR A 72 15.54 -7.09 0.95
N THR A 73 15.55 -7.17 2.27
CA THR A 73 15.05 -6.13 3.17
C THR A 73 16.14 -5.14 3.60
N VAL A 74 17.38 -5.27 3.13
CA VAL A 74 18.53 -4.43 3.54
C VAL A 74 18.25 -2.93 3.36
N ALA A 75 17.73 -2.51 2.20
CA ALA A 75 17.40 -1.12 1.96
C ALA A 75 16.28 -0.61 2.88
N THR A 76 15.21 -1.40 3.02
CA THR A 76 14.07 -1.06 3.89
C THR A 76 14.51 -0.91 5.35
N ASN A 77 15.33 -1.84 5.86
CA ASN A 77 15.84 -1.79 7.23
C ASN A 77 16.80 -0.61 7.43
N ALA A 78 17.72 -0.37 6.50
CA ALA A 78 18.61 0.80 6.57
C ALA A 78 17.84 2.12 6.57
N LEU A 79 16.73 2.19 5.84
CA LEU A 79 15.85 3.35 5.84
C LEU A 79 15.11 3.52 7.18
N LEU A 80 14.58 2.43 7.74
CA LEU A 80 13.87 2.42 9.04
C LEU A 80 14.80 2.75 10.21
N GLU A 81 16.00 2.18 10.23
CA GLU A 81 17.01 2.36 11.29
C GLU A 81 17.85 3.63 11.12
N ARG A 82 17.61 4.39 10.04
CA ARG A 82 18.37 5.58 9.67
C ARG A 82 19.88 5.32 9.58
N GLN A 83 20.25 4.18 8.97
CA GLN A 83 21.63 3.73 8.78
C GLN A 83 22.06 3.82 7.31
N GLY A 84 21.87 4.98 6.67
CA GLY A 84 22.27 5.24 5.28
C GLY A 84 23.67 5.84 5.12
N GLU A 85 24.05 6.12 3.87
CA GLU A 85 25.25 6.91 3.59
C GLU A 85 24.98 8.41 3.79
N PRO A 86 25.83 9.16 4.53
CA PRO A 86 25.71 10.60 4.67
C PRO A 86 25.67 11.29 3.29
N THR A 87 24.55 11.96 3.02
CA THR A 87 24.21 12.45 1.68
C THR A 87 24.14 13.98 1.66
N LEU A 88 24.81 14.59 0.68
CA LEU A 88 24.67 16.02 0.37
C LEU A 88 23.45 16.23 -0.54
N PHE A 89 22.55 17.14 -0.17
CA PHE A 89 21.47 17.59 -1.05
C PHE A 89 21.89 18.84 -1.83
N VAL A 90 21.87 18.79 -3.17
CA VAL A 90 22.24 19.91 -4.04
C VAL A 90 20.98 20.43 -4.72
N THR A 91 20.63 21.69 -4.52
CA THR A 91 19.40 22.27 -5.07
C THR A 91 19.55 23.71 -5.52
N THR A 92 18.55 24.23 -6.22
CA THR A 92 18.49 25.62 -6.68
C THR A 92 18.52 26.60 -5.50
N ALA A 93 19.24 27.71 -5.61
CA ALA A 93 19.31 28.73 -4.58
C ALA A 93 17.92 29.30 -4.21
N GLY A 94 17.65 29.41 -2.91
CA GLY A 94 16.37 29.77 -2.31
C GLY A 94 15.47 28.56 -2.00
N PHE A 95 15.93 27.33 -2.23
CA PHE A 95 15.15 26.09 -2.05
C PHE A 95 15.79 25.12 -1.06
N ALA A 96 16.75 25.55 -0.24
CA ALA A 96 17.44 24.67 0.71
C ALA A 96 16.52 23.86 1.64
N ASP A 97 15.41 24.46 2.08
CA ASP A 97 14.45 23.85 3.01
C ASP A 97 13.27 23.14 2.30
N VAL A 98 13.28 23.00 0.96
CA VAL A 98 12.09 22.56 0.20
C VAL A 98 11.59 21.17 0.62
N LEU A 99 12.49 20.21 0.85
CA LEU A 99 12.12 18.85 1.25
C LEU A 99 11.67 18.77 2.72
N ARG A 100 12.31 19.58 3.57
CA ARG A 100 11.96 19.74 4.98
C ARG A 100 10.59 20.37 5.18
N ILE A 101 10.23 21.35 4.35
CA ILE A 101 8.89 21.97 4.36
C ILE A 101 7.85 20.97 3.82
N GLY A 102 8.19 20.25 2.75
CA GLY A 102 7.30 19.29 2.10
C GLY A 102 5.98 19.93 1.70
N TYR A 103 4.87 19.30 2.08
CA TYR A 103 3.51 19.79 1.83
C TYR A 103 2.85 20.45 3.04
N GLN A 104 3.55 20.57 4.17
CA GLN A 104 3.01 21.06 5.45
C GLN A 104 1.81 20.23 5.99
N THR A 105 1.66 18.98 5.55
CA THR A 105 0.64 18.06 6.05
C THR A 105 0.95 17.66 7.49
N ARG A 106 -0.09 17.39 8.28
CA ARG A 106 0.01 16.98 9.68
C ARG A 106 -0.57 15.58 9.86
N PRO A 107 0.28 14.52 9.90
CA PRO A 107 -0.18 13.14 10.03
C PRO A 107 -0.99 12.93 11.31
N ASP A 108 -0.50 13.45 12.45
CA ASP A 108 -1.30 13.61 13.66
C ASP A 108 -1.73 15.06 13.82
N LEU A 109 -2.97 15.30 13.42
CA LEU A 109 -3.57 16.63 13.39
C LEU A 109 -3.79 17.22 14.78
N PHE A 110 -3.96 16.37 15.80
CA PHE A 110 -4.27 16.77 17.17
C PHE A 110 -3.04 16.83 18.09
N ALA A 111 -1.89 16.31 17.65
CA ALA A 111 -0.63 16.46 18.36
C ALA A 111 -0.33 17.95 18.61
N LEU A 112 -0.13 18.36 19.86
CA LEU A 112 0.24 19.75 20.17
C LEU A 112 1.73 20.02 19.91
N ASP A 113 2.55 18.97 20.02
CA ASP A 113 3.97 18.98 19.69
C ASP A 113 4.14 18.31 18.31
N ILE A 114 4.57 19.07 17.31
CA ILE A 114 4.71 18.55 15.94
C ILE A 114 6.11 17.99 15.78
N ASP A 115 6.20 16.68 15.65
CA ASP A 115 7.42 16.02 15.23
C ASP A 115 7.63 16.23 13.73
N LEU A 116 8.65 17.02 13.38
CA LEU A 116 9.04 17.19 11.98
C LEU A 116 9.71 15.89 11.49
N PRO A 117 9.48 15.49 10.22
CA PRO A 117 10.20 14.37 9.64
C PRO A 117 11.72 14.59 9.72
N GLU A 118 12.44 13.55 10.12
CA GLU A 118 13.90 13.54 10.05
C GLU A 118 14.34 13.51 8.58
N MET A 119 15.31 14.37 8.23
CA MET A 119 15.83 14.44 6.86
C MET A 119 16.91 13.38 6.64
N LEU A 120 16.87 12.69 5.51
CA LEU A 120 17.90 11.70 5.14
C LEU A 120 19.22 12.35 4.69
N TYR A 121 19.16 13.58 4.16
CA TYR A 121 20.36 14.33 3.81
C TYR A 121 20.94 15.03 5.04
N THR A 122 22.27 15.17 5.09
CA THR A 122 22.96 15.75 6.25
C THR A 122 23.24 17.24 6.06
N ASP A 123 23.48 17.68 4.83
CA ASP A 123 23.79 19.08 4.51
C ASP A 123 23.25 19.46 3.13
N VAL A 124 23.15 20.76 2.86
CA VAL A 124 22.57 21.31 1.64
C VAL A 124 23.55 22.26 0.94
N LEU A 125 23.71 22.08 -0.37
CA LEU A 125 24.42 23.01 -1.23
C LEU A 125 23.45 23.68 -2.20
N GLU A 126 23.31 24.99 -2.07
CA GLU A 126 22.54 25.80 -2.99
C GLU A 126 23.37 26.20 -4.22
N ILE A 127 22.82 25.93 -5.40
CA ILE A 127 23.41 26.26 -6.69
C ILE A 127 22.74 27.52 -7.23
N LYS A 128 23.57 28.44 -7.70
CA LYS A 128 23.09 29.65 -8.34
C LYS A 128 22.78 29.35 -9.80
N GLU A 129 21.58 28.85 -10.06
CA GLU A 129 20.99 28.70 -11.38
C GLU A 129 19.47 28.96 -11.30
N ARG A 130 18.80 29.13 -12.44
CA ARG A 130 17.33 29.20 -12.48
C ARG A 130 16.79 28.87 -13.87
N VAL A 131 15.80 28.01 -13.91
CA VAL A 131 15.01 27.70 -15.11
C VAL A 131 13.53 28.06 -14.82
N ASN A 132 12.78 28.52 -15.82
CA ASN A 132 11.34 28.75 -15.70
C ASN A 132 10.51 27.46 -15.95
N ALA A 133 9.18 27.53 -15.82
CA ALA A 133 8.30 26.38 -16.05
C ALA A 133 8.27 25.89 -17.51
N ASP A 134 8.60 26.76 -18.47
CA ASP A 134 8.65 26.43 -19.90
C ASP A 134 9.98 25.75 -20.31
N GLY A 135 11.00 25.79 -19.44
CA GLY A 135 12.32 25.20 -19.66
C GLY A 135 13.40 26.21 -20.10
N ASP A 136 13.09 27.50 -20.13
CA ASP A 136 14.04 28.56 -20.46
C ASP A 136 14.94 28.89 -19.26
N VAL A 137 16.23 29.09 -19.54
CA VAL A 137 17.22 29.51 -18.55
C VAL A 137 17.02 30.99 -18.20
N LEU A 138 16.75 31.27 -16.93
CA LEU A 138 16.67 32.62 -16.36
C LEU A 138 18.01 33.05 -15.74
N VAL A 139 18.72 32.10 -15.14
CA VAL A 139 20.06 32.29 -14.56
C VAL A 139 20.91 31.09 -14.93
N GLU A 140 21.99 31.33 -15.66
CA GLU A 140 22.99 30.33 -16.05
C GLU A 140 23.63 29.66 -14.83
N LEU A 141 24.01 28.39 -14.98
CA LEU A 141 24.72 27.63 -13.95
C LEU A 141 26.10 28.25 -13.64
N ASP A 142 26.31 28.65 -12.38
CA ASP A 142 27.63 29.05 -11.89
C ASP A 142 28.51 27.82 -11.58
N GLU A 143 29.14 27.25 -12.61
CA GLU A 143 29.97 26.06 -12.48
C GLU A 143 31.15 26.23 -11.52
N GLN A 144 31.71 27.43 -11.42
CA GLN A 144 32.88 27.68 -10.56
C GLN A 144 32.47 27.61 -9.09
N ALA A 145 31.38 28.27 -8.72
CA ALA A 145 30.82 28.20 -7.38
C ALA A 145 30.36 26.78 -7.05
N ALA A 146 29.68 26.10 -7.98
CA ALA A 146 29.24 24.72 -7.82
C ALA A 146 30.41 23.76 -7.54
N ARG A 147 31.50 23.86 -8.31
CA ARG A 147 32.71 23.04 -8.09
C ARG A 147 33.33 23.31 -6.71
N GLN A 148 33.41 24.57 -6.28
CA GLN A 148 33.93 24.92 -4.97
C GLN A 148 33.08 24.33 -3.84
N GLY A 149 31.76 24.45 -3.94
CA GLY A 149 30.82 23.87 -2.97
C GLY A 149 30.93 22.34 -2.88
N LEU A 150 30.90 21.67 -4.03
CA LEU A 150 31.03 20.20 -4.11
C LEU A 150 32.40 19.73 -3.59
N GLN A 151 33.49 20.46 -3.88
CA GLN A 151 34.82 20.12 -3.37
C GLN A 151 34.92 20.29 -1.86
N GLN A 152 34.30 21.32 -1.31
CA GLN A 152 34.23 21.50 0.14
C GLN A 152 33.43 20.37 0.79
N ALA A 153 32.30 19.95 0.21
CA ALA A 153 31.53 18.83 0.69
C ALA A 153 32.32 17.50 0.66
N ARG A 154 33.06 17.20 -0.43
CA ARG A 154 33.99 16.05 -0.45
C ARG A 154 35.00 16.11 0.70
N THR A 155 35.58 17.30 0.93
CA THR A 155 36.55 17.51 2.01
C THR A 155 35.93 17.30 3.39
N ASN A 156 34.64 17.59 3.54
CA ASN A 156 33.87 17.35 4.77
C ASN A 156 33.43 15.89 4.95
N GLY A 157 33.75 14.99 4.00
CA GLY A 157 33.51 13.55 4.11
C GLY A 157 32.28 13.02 3.37
N PHE A 158 31.57 13.85 2.60
CA PHE A 158 30.42 13.41 1.81
C PHE A 158 30.85 12.55 0.62
N ASN A 159 30.50 11.27 0.60
CA ASN A 159 30.74 10.37 -0.54
C ASN A 159 29.52 10.23 -1.46
N SER A 160 28.33 10.57 -0.96
CA SER A 160 27.07 10.51 -1.70
C SER A 160 26.47 11.90 -1.91
N VAL A 161 25.87 12.13 -3.08
CA VAL A 161 25.21 13.39 -3.44
C VAL A 161 23.91 13.16 -4.22
N ALA A 162 22.87 13.89 -3.83
CA ALA A 162 21.59 13.96 -4.52
C ALA A 162 21.44 15.35 -5.18
N ILE A 163 21.28 15.39 -6.51
CA ILE A 163 21.21 16.65 -7.28
C ILE A 163 19.79 16.85 -7.78
N VAL A 164 19.12 17.91 -7.30
CA VAL A 164 17.71 18.19 -7.57
C VAL A 164 17.51 19.69 -7.80
N LEU A 165 17.42 20.10 -9.07
CA LEU A 165 17.18 21.48 -9.46
C LEU A 165 15.70 21.71 -9.80
N LEU A 166 15.23 22.94 -9.58
CA LEU A 166 13.88 23.34 -9.97
C LEU A 166 13.75 23.25 -11.49
N HIS A 167 12.68 22.58 -11.96
CA HIS A 167 12.47 22.26 -13.38
C HIS A 167 13.59 21.42 -14.05
N GLY A 168 14.46 20.77 -13.26
CA GLY A 168 15.50 19.87 -13.78
C GLY A 168 14.98 18.69 -14.61
N TYR A 169 13.72 18.29 -14.40
CA TYR A 169 13.02 17.28 -15.23
C TYR A 169 12.77 17.74 -16.68
N ARG A 170 12.76 19.06 -16.91
CA ARG A 170 12.47 19.68 -18.22
C ARG A 170 13.74 20.23 -18.87
N HIS A 171 14.62 20.84 -18.08
CA HIS A 171 15.93 21.31 -18.51
C HIS A 171 17.03 20.54 -17.77
N THR A 172 17.47 19.43 -18.36
CA THR A 172 18.36 18.45 -17.71
C THR A 172 19.83 18.87 -17.67
N ASP A 173 20.25 19.76 -18.58
CA ASP A 173 21.66 20.09 -18.82
C ASP A 173 22.41 20.56 -17.58
N HIS A 174 21.78 21.41 -16.75
CA HIS A 174 22.37 21.89 -15.49
C HIS A 174 22.63 20.75 -14.51
N GLU A 175 21.68 19.84 -14.32
CA GLU A 175 21.84 18.68 -13.44
C GLU A 175 22.91 17.72 -13.97
N SER A 176 22.91 17.43 -15.28
CA SER A 176 23.92 16.58 -15.91
C SER A 176 25.32 17.18 -15.75
N ARG A 177 25.45 18.51 -15.84
CA ARG A 177 26.72 19.20 -15.64
C ARG A 177 27.23 19.12 -14.21
N LEU A 178 26.35 19.32 -13.23
CA LEU A 178 26.69 19.15 -11.81
C LEU A 178 27.12 17.71 -11.50
N ALA A 179 26.42 16.73 -12.06
CA ALA A 179 26.78 15.31 -11.91
C ALA A 179 28.18 15.02 -12.45
N HIS A 180 28.54 15.59 -13.61
CA HIS A 180 29.88 15.47 -14.17
C HIS A 180 30.94 16.08 -13.25
N ILE A 181 30.70 17.27 -12.69
CA ILE A 181 31.62 17.92 -11.74
C ILE A 181 31.77 17.06 -10.47
N ALA A 182 30.69 16.49 -9.95
CA ALA A 182 30.73 15.59 -8.79
C ALA A 182 31.57 14.33 -9.08
N ARG A 183 31.42 13.71 -10.27
CA ARG A 183 32.26 12.56 -10.69
C ARG A 183 33.74 12.92 -10.72
N GLU A 184 34.11 14.08 -11.28
CA GLU A 184 35.50 14.53 -11.32
C GLU A 184 36.09 14.78 -9.92
N LEU A 185 35.26 15.17 -8.95
CA LEU A 185 35.66 15.39 -7.56
C LEU A 185 35.66 14.09 -6.74
N GLY A 186 35.29 12.96 -7.35
CA GLY A 186 35.37 11.63 -6.75
C GLY A 186 34.25 11.32 -5.76
N PHE A 187 33.05 11.87 -5.93
CA PHE A 187 31.86 11.29 -5.29
C PHE A 187 31.65 9.87 -5.82
N GLU A 188 31.38 8.92 -4.91
CA GLU A 188 31.20 7.50 -5.28
C GLU A 188 29.76 7.22 -5.70
N GLN A 189 28.79 7.88 -5.05
CA GLN A 189 27.37 7.81 -5.39
C GLN A 189 26.87 9.19 -5.80
N ILE A 190 26.22 9.26 -6.96
CA ILE A 190 25.65 10.49 -7.52
C ILE A 190 24.27 10.15 -8.08
N SER A 191 23.23 10.59 -7.39
CA SER A 191 21.85 10.45 -7.85
C SER A 191 21.35 11.78 -8.40
N VAL A 192 20.84 11.76 -9.63
CA VAL A 192 20.44 12.96 -10.38
C VAL A 192 18.95 12.92 -10.66
N SER A 193 18.23 14.00 -10.33
CA SER A 193 16.78 13.93 -10.22
C SER A 193 16.06 13.61 -11.53
N HIS A 194 16.52 14.11 -12.67
CA HIS A 194 15.94 13.77 -13.97
C HIS A 194 16.25 12.33 -14.44
N GLU A 195 17.25 11.67 -13.88
CA GLU A 195 17.58 10.26 -14.18
C GLU A 195 16.80 9.32 -13.23
N VAL A 196 16.66 9.73 -11.96
CA VAL A 196 16.01 8.96 -10.88
C VAL A 196 14.48 9.05 -10.96
N SER A 197 13.93 10.25 -11.14
CA SER A 197 12.49 10.51 -11.18
C SER A 197 12.18 11.68 -12.12
N ALA A 198 12.05 11.37 -13.42
CA ALA A 198 11.96 12.32 -14.54
C ALA A 198 10.64 13.12 -14.64
N LEU A 199 9.88 13.25 -13.55
CA LEU A 199 8.55 13.84 -13.53
C LEU A 199 8.54 15.22 -12.81
N MET A 200 7.45 15.97 -13.01
CA MET A 200 7.19 17.26 -12.38
C MET A 200 7.04 17.12 -10.83
N LYS A 201 6.86 18.22 -10.07
CA LYS A 201 6.83 18.26 -8.58
C LYS A 201 8.18 17.98 -7.89
N ILE A 202 8.78 19.03 -7.35
CA ILE A 202 10.15 18.99 -6.77
C ILE A 202 10.26 18.18 -5.48
N VAL A 203 9.22 18.16 -4.63
CA VAL A 203 9.24 17.46 -3.34
C VAL A 203 9.38 15.94 -3.53
N PRO A 204 8.44 15.24 -4.19
CA PRO A 204 8.53 13.79 -4.37
C PRO A 204 9.73 13.39 -5.25
N ARG A 205 10.04 14.19 -6.29
CA ARG A 205 11.25 13.98 -7.09
C ARG A 205 12.52 14.07 -6.23
N GLY A 206 12.59 15.08 -5.36
CA GLY A 206 13.74 15.33 -4.51
C GLY A 206 13.91 14.28 -3.43
N ASP A 207 12.85 13.92 -2.70
CA ASP A 207 12.90 12.87 -1.69
C ASP A 207 13.32 11.53 -2.30
N THR A 208 12.79 11.16 -3.47
CA THR A 208 13.20 9.94 -4.21
C THR A 208 14.69 9.96 -4.56
N THR A 209 15.19 11.10 -5.03
CA THR A 209 16.61 11.25 -5.41
C THR A 209 17.52 11.15 -4.19
N VAL A 210 17.08 11.70 -3.05
CA VAL A 210 17.81 11.59 -1.77
C VAL A 210 17.78 10.15 -1.26
N VAL A 211 16.64 9.47 -1.28
CA VAL A 211 16.52 8.05 -0.89
C VAL A 211 17.46 7.19 -1.73
N ASP A 212 17.50 7.41 -3.03
CA ASP A 212 18.39 6.68 -3.93
C ASP A 212 19.88 6.88 -3.57
N ALA A 213 20.29 8.14 -3.36
CA ALA A 213 21.66 8.49 -2.97
C ALA A 213 22.03 7.91 -1.59
N TYR A 214 21.08 7.88 -0.67
CA TYR A 214 21.26 7.44 0.71
C TYR A 214 21.41 5.92 0.82
N LEU A 215 20.65 5.15 0.01
CA LEU A 215 20.56 3.68 0.12
C LEU A 215 21.45 2.91 -0.88
N SER A 216 21.68 3.45 -2.08
CA SER A 216 22.45 2.75 -3.13
C SER A 216 23.86 2.30 -2.69
N PRO A 217 24.63 3.06 -1.88
CA PRO A 217 25.93 2.61 -1.39
C PRO A 217 25.85 1.37 -0.50
N ILE A 218 24.80 1.24 0.31
CA ILE A 218 24.59 0.10 1.20
C ILE A 218 24.27 -1.15 0.40
N LEU A 219 23.37 -1.01 -0.57
CA LEU A 219 23.03 -2.09 -1.49
C LEU A 219 24.25 -2.54 -2.29
N SER A 220 25.04 -1.60 -2.81
CA SER A 220 26.26 -1.92 -3.56
C SER A 220 27.26 -2.72 -2.73
N ARG A 221 27.42 -2.39 -1.44
CA ARG A 221 28.27 -3.17 -0.51
C ARG A 221 27.73 -4.57 -0.27
N TYR A 222 26.41 -4.70 -0.08
CA TYR A 222 25.77 -6.01 0.12
C TYR A 222 25.87 -6.88 -1.14
N VAL A 223 25.58 -6.31 -2.32
CA VAL A 223 25.76 -6.95 -3.61
C VAL A 223 27.20 -7.43 -3.74
N ALA A 224 28.19 -6.57 -3.51
CA ALA A 224 29.60 -6.94 -3.61
C ALA A 224 30.00 -8.10 -2.66
N GLN A 225 29.46 -8.13 -1.44
CA GLN A 225 29.70 -9.22 -0.48
C GLN A 225 29.19 -10.57 -0.99
N VAL A 226 27.97 -10.60 -1.54
CA VAL A 226 27.39 -11.82 -2.12
C VAL A 226 28.13 -12.19 -3.41
N ASP A 227 28.44 -11.20 -4.24
CA ASP A 227 29.12 -11.38 -5.52
C ASP A 227 30.53 -11.95 -5.37
N GLU A 228 31.27 -11.57 -4.32
CA GLU A 228 32.61 -12.11 -4.03
C GLU A 228 32.60 -13.62 -3.82
N GLN A 229 31.50 -14.18 -3.29
CA GLN A 229 31.33 -15.62 -3.09
C GLN A 229 30.78 -16.33 -4.33
N LEU A 230 30.18 -15.58 -5.26
CA LEU A 230 29.47 -16.11 -6.43
C LEU A 230 30.16 -15.79 -7.76
N ARG A 231 31.27 -15.03 -7.78
CA ARG A 231 32.03 -14.72 -9.00
C ARG A 231 33.53 -14.94 -8.86
N HIS A 232 34.07 -15.73 -9.79
CA HIS A 232 35.51 -15.96 -9.92
C HIS A 232 36.04 -15.82 -11.36
N ASP A 233 35.21 -16.10 -12.37
CA ASP A 233 35.54 -15.93 -13.80
C ASP A 233 34.30 -15.74 -14.68
N GLN A 234 34.43 -15.87 -16.00
CA GLN A 234 33.33 -15.71 -16.98
C GLN A 234 32.24 -16.80 -16.92
N HIS A 235 32.41 -17.88 -16.14
CA HIS A 235 31.42 -18.95 -15.97
C HIS A 235 30.65 -18.82 -14.64
N SER A 236 30.56 -17.61 -14.10
CA SER A 236 29.85 -17.35 -12.84
C SER A 236 28.33 -17.27 -13.04
N PRO A 237 27.52 -17.66 -12.03
CA PRO A 237 26.07 -17.55 -12.08
C PRO A 237 25.60 -16.12 -12.30
N ARG A 238 24.43 -15.97 -12.91
CA ARG A 238 23.76 -14.67 -12.99
C ARG A 238 23.16 -14.31 -11.64
N LEU A 239 23.61 -13.21 -11.04
CA LEU A 239 23.05 -12.67 -9.80
C LEU A 239 22.05 -11.55 -10.12
N MET A 240 20.79 -11.78 -9.78
CA MET A 240 19.67 -10.87 -10.08
C MET A 240 18.99 -10.45 -8.78
N PHE A 241 18.52 -9.21 -8.72
CA PHE A 241 17.79 -8.67 -7.58
C PHE A 241 16.35 -8.30 -7.95
N MET A 242 15.43 -8.60 -7.04
CA MET A 242 14.03 -8.19 -7.09
C MET A 242 13.92 -6.70 -6.81
N GLN A 243 13.12 -6.02 -7.63
CA GLN A 243 12.80 -4.61 -7.49
C GLN A 243 11.41 -4.41 -6.88
N SER A 244 11.15 -3.22 -6.34
CA SER A 244 9.86 -2.83 -5.78
C SER A 244 8.70 -2.99 -6.76
N ASN A 245 8.95 -2.87 -8.08
CA ASN A 245 7.96 -3.03 -9.13
C ASN A 245 7.61 -4.49 -9.48
N GLY A 246 8.19 -5.46 -8.74
CA GLY A 246 8.08 -6.92 -8.91
C GLY A 246 8.81 -7.50 -10.12
N GLY A 247 9.73 -6.74 -10.72
CA GLY A 247 10.65 -7.20 -11.75
C GLY A 247 12.04 -7.51 -11.22
N LEU A 248 12.83 -8.25 -12.00
CA LEU A 248 14.24 -8.50 -11.73
C LEU A 248 15.14 -7.54 -12.52
N THR A 249 16.28 -7.22 -11.93
CA THR A 249 17.40 -6.50 -12.56
C THR A 249 18.73 -7.17 -12.21
N ASP A 250 19.76 -6.98 -13.03
CA ASP A 250 21.13 -7.36 -12.65
C ASP A 250 21.55 -6.65 -11.35
N ALA A 251 22.34 -7.35 -10.54
CA ALA A 251 22.80 -6.86 -9.24
C ALA A 251 23.52 -5.50 -9.29
N TYR A 252 24.24 -5.20 -10.37
CA TYR A 252 24.96 -3.94 -10.53
C TYR A 252 24.09 -2.79 -11.06
N ALA A 253 22.88 -3.09 -11.55
CA ALA A 253 21.87 -2.10 -11.93
C ALA A 253 20.86 -1.86 -10.78
N PHE A 254 20.99 -2.56 -9.65
CA PHE A 254 20.07 -2.45 -8.53
C PHE A 254 20.30 -1.16 -7.72
N GLN A 255 19.26 -0.32 -7.66
CA GLN A 255 19.32 1.03 -7.08
C GLN A 255 18.50 1.15 -5.79
N GLY A 256 18.88 2.10 -4.93
CA GLY A 256 18.26 2.34 -3.63
C GLY A 256 16.76 2.55 -3.67
N LYS A 257 16.29 3.37 -4.62
CA LYS A 257 14.86 3.66 -4.80
C LYS A 257 14.02 2.45 -5.22
N ASP A 258 14.63 1.46 -5.85
CA ASP A 258 13.97 0.26 -6.41
C ASP A 258 14.08 -0.95 -5.49
N ALA A 259 14.74 -0.82 -4.33
CA ALA A 259 14.96 -1.92 -3.40
C ALA A 259 13.95 -1.97 -2.25
N LEU A 260 13.18 -0.89 -2.05
CA LEU A 260 12.22 -0.77 -0.97
C LEU A 260 11.08 -1.77 -1.16
N LEU A 261 10.75 -2.54 -0.12
CA LEU A 261 9.69 -3.56 -0.16
C LEU A 261 9.85 -4.63 -1.26
N SER A 262 11.09 -4.92 -1.69
CA SER A 262 11.38 -5.91 -2.74
C SER A 262 10.98 -7.35 -2.38
N GLY A 263 11.13 -7.76 -1.12
CA GLY A 263 10.71 -9.09 -0.64
C GLY A 263 9.20 -9.34 -0.80
N PRO A 264 8.33 -8.50 -0.20
CA PRO A 264 6.88 -8.57 -0.39
C PRO A 264 6.45 -8.53 -1.86
N ALA A 265 7.14 -7.75 -2.72
CA ALA A 265 6.88 -7.75 -4.16
C ALA A 265 7.07 -9.14 -4.80
N GLY A 266 8.08 -9.90 -4.33
CA GLY A 266 8.25 -11.32 -4.65
C GLY A 266 7.03 -12.16 -4.27
N GLY A 267 6.46 -11.94 -3.08
CA GLY A 267 5.24 -12.60 -2.62
C GLY A 267 4.05 -12.36 -3.55
N VAL A 268 3.84 -11.11 -3.97
CA VAL A 268 2.78 -10.74 -4.95
C VAL A 268 2.98 -11.46 -6.28
N VAL A 269 4.21 -11.50 -6.80
CA VAL A 269 4.52 -12.25 -8.03
C VAL A 269 4.25 -13.75 -7.84
N GLY A 270 4.67 -14.31 -6.71
CA GLY A 270 4.45 -15.72 -6.38
C GLY A 270 2.96 -16.07 -6.32
N MET A 271 2.17 -15.26 -5.63
CA MET A 271 0.71 -15.35 -5.61
C MET A 271 0.13 -15.40 -7.03
N VAL A 272 0.48 -14.44 -7.88
CA VAL A 272 -0.12 -14.31 -9.21
C VAL A 272 0.28 -15.50 -10.08
N ARG A 273 1.58 -15.80 -10.15
CA ARG A 273 2.10 -16.84 -11.05
C ARG A 273 1.63 -18.25 -10.65
N THR A 274 1.48 -18.52 -9.35
CA THR A 274 0.96 -19.81 -8.88
C THR A 274 -0.55 -19.92 -9.09
N ALA A 275 -1.32 -18.85 -8.81
CA ALA A 275 -2.76 -18.84 -9.02
C ALA A 275 -3.16 -18.87 -10.51
N GLU A 276 -2.38 -18.24 -11.41
CA GLU A 276 -2.58 -18.32 -12.87
C GLU A 276 -2.49 -19.78 -13.37
N ASN A 277 -1.58 -20.58 -12.79
CA ASN A 277 -1.47 -22.01 -13.09
C ASN A 277 -2.71 -22.81 -12.64
N ALA A 278 -3.47 -22.27 -11.68
CA ALA A 278 -4.74 -22.81 -11.20
C ALA A 278 -5.98 -22.17 -11.88
N ASP A 279 -5.77 -21.40 -12.96
CA ASP A 279 -6.81 -20.67 -13.71
C ASP A 279 -7.59 -19.64 -12.88
N LEU A 280 -6.92 -19.04 -11.89
CA LEU A 280 -7.46 -17.96 -11.06
C LEU A 280 -6.83 -16.61 -11.46
N HIS A 281 -7.66 -15.64 -11.85
CA HIS A 281 -7.21 -14.34 -12.41
C HIS A 281 -7.66 -13.11 -11.61
N LYS A 282 -8.48 -13.32 -10.57
CA LYS A 282 -8.98 -12.30 -9.65
C LYS A 282 -8.59 -12.69 -8.23
N LEU A 283 -7.57 -12.04 -7.68
CA LEU A 283 -6.88 -12.47 -6.47
C LEU A 283 -6.83 -11.36 -5.44
N ILE A 284 -6.97 -11.75 -4.18
CA ILE A 284 -6.59 -10.96 -3.01
C ILE A 284 -5.43 -11.69 -2.34
N GLY A 285 -4.27 -11.05 -2.30
CA GLY A 285 -3.10 -11.55 -1.60
C GLY A 285 -3.22 -11.34 -0.10
N PHE A 286 -2.89 -12.37 0.66
CA PHE A 286 -2.89 -12.38 2.11
C PHE A 286 -1.63 -13.08 2.62
N ASP A 287 -0.56 -12.31 2.80
CA ASP A 287 0.72 -12.77 3.35
C ASP A 287 0.79 -12.44 4.83
N MET A 288 0.61 -13.43 5.70
CA MET A 288 0.72 -13.18 7.14
C MET A 288 1.95 -13.88 7.72
N GLY A 289 2.87 -13.04 8.20
CA GLY A 289 4.08 -13.47 8.89
C GLY A 289 3.98 -13.35 10.41
N GLY A 290 5.14 -13.29 11.06
CA GLY A 290 5.25 -13.12 12.51
C GLY A 290 5.02 -11.70 13.01
N THR A 291 5.14 -10.67 12.18
CA THR A 291 5.09 -9.27 12.64
C THR A 291 3.94 -8.48 12.02
N SER A 292 3.66 -8.74 10.75
CA SER A 292 2.68 -8.02 9.95
C SER A 292 1.93 -8.96 9.01
N THR A 293 0.89 -8.41 8.38
CA THR A 293 0.23 -9.00 7.21
C THR A 293 0.37 -8.04 6.04
N ASP A 294 0.85 -8.51 4.90
CA ASP A 294 0.87 -7.77 3.64
C ASP A 294 -0.31 -8.20 2.77
N VAL A 295 -1.10 -7.22 2.33
CA VAL A 295 -2.27 -7.45 1.46
C VAL A 295 -2.08 -6.78 0.11
N SER A 296 -2.52 -7.45 -0.95
CA SER A 296 -2.42 -6.98 -2.33
C SER A 296 -3.64 -7.39 -3.15
N HIS A 297 -3.86 -6.73 -4.29
CA HIS A 297 -4.97 -7.01 -5.20
C HIS A 297 -4.43 -7.27 -6.62
N TYR A 298 -5.04 -8.22 -7.32
CA TYR A 298 -4.71 -8.53 -8.71
C TYR A 298 -5.99 -8.85 -9.49
N ALA A 299 -6.16 -8.21 -10.64
CA ALA A 299 -7.28 -8.44 -11.56
C ALA A 299 -6.81 -8.40 -13.02
N GLY A 300 -5.86 -9.28 -13.37
CA GLY A 300 -5.30 -9.41 -14.72
C GLY A 300 -4.07 -8.53 -15.02
N GLU A 301 -3.75 -7.57 -14.16
CA GLU A 301 -2.48 -6.85 -14.17
C GLU A 301 -1.98 -6.54 -12.75
N PHE A 302 -0.66 -6.42 -12.62
CA PHE A 302 -0.03 -6.03 -11.36
C PHE A 302 -0.34 -4.58 -11.03
N GLU A 303 -0.94 -4.36 -9.88
CA GLU A 303 -1.21 -3.01 -9.38
C GLU A 303 0.04 -2.39 -8.79
N ARG A 304 0.21 -1.10 -9.06
CA ARG A 304 1.39 -0.34 -8.63
C ARG A 304 0.99 1.00 -8.06
N ALA A 305 1.62 1.34 -6.94
CA ALA A 305 1.64 2.70 -6.42
C ALA A 305 2.85 3.42 -6.99
N TYR A 306 2.65 4.66 -7.46
CA TYR A 306 3.72 5.47 -8.05
C TYR A 306 4.25 6.52 -7.07
N GLU A 307 3.46 6.90 -6.07
CA GLU A 307 3.86 7.73 -4.94
C GLU A 307 3.48 6.99 -3.66
N THR A 308 4.49 6.68 -2.85
CA THR A 308 4.33 5.97 -1.58
C THR A 308 5.08 6.70 -0.48
N GLU A 309 4.72 6.45 0.77
CA GLU A 309 5.50 6.87 1.93
C GLU A 309 6.07 5.64 2.60
N VAL A 310 7.40 5.60 2.75
CA VAL A 310 8.12 4.50 3.42
C VAL A 310 8.95 5.11 4.54
N ALA A 311 8.71 4.66 5.79
CA ALA A 311 9.39 5.18 6.98
C ALA A 311 9.31 6.72 7.11
N GLY A 312 8.15 7.30 6.79
CA GLY A 312 7.93 8.76 6.81
C GLY A 312 8.57 9.54 5.66
N ILE A 313 9.17 8.84 4.69
CA ILE A 313 9.83 9.45 3.54
C ILE A 313 9.03 9.18 2.27
N ARG A 314 8.74 10.24 1.52
CA ARG A 314 8.00 10.17 0.25
C ARG A 314 8.89 9.61 -0.84
N VAL A 315 8.42 8.59 -1.55
CA VAL A 315 9.14 7.97 -2.65
C VAL A 315 8.23 7.91 -3.87
N ARG A 316 8.75 8.39 -5.00
CA ARG A 316 8.11 8.30 -6.30
C ARG A 316 8.88 7.34 -7.19
N SER A 317 8.62 6.06 -6.99
CA SER A 317 9.07 4.96 -7.82
C SER A 317 7.91 3.98 -7.98
N PRO A 318 7.73 3.31 -9.13
CA PRO A 318 6.71 2.28 -9.26
C PRO A 318 7.01 1.14 -8.28
N MET A 319 6.10 0.92 -7.33
CA MET A 319 6.15 -0.17 -6.37
C MET A 319 4.90 -1.02 -6.51
N MET A 320 5.01 -2.32 -6.30
CA MET A 320 3.85 -3.19 -6.11
C MET A 320 2.99 -2.58 -5.01
N ASP A 321 1.70 -2.46 -5.28
CA ASP A 321 0.78 -1.86 -4.33
C ASP A 321 0.44 -2.86 -3.21
N ILE A 322 1.23 -2.77 -2.16
CA ILE A 322 1.19 -3.67 -1.01
C ILE A 322 0.82 -2.82 0.20
N HIS A 323 -0.28 -3.19 0.84
CA HIS A 323 -0.71 -2.54 2.06
C HIS A 323 -0.36 -3.43 3.25
N THR A 324 0.56 -2.96 4.09
CA THR A 324 0.96 -3.67 5.30
C THR A 324 0.01 -3.33 6.45
N VAL A 325 -0.42 -4.36 7.17
CA VAL A 325 -1.24 -4.27 8.38
C VAL A 325 -0.39 -4.71 9.56
N ALA A 326 -0.43 -3.95 10.66
CA ALA A 326 0.23 -4.29 11.92
C ALA A 326 -0.51 -5.41 12.69
N ALA A 327 -0.82 -6.49 11.98
CA ALA A 327 -1.47 -7.70 12.49
C ALA A 327 -0.71 -8.92 11.94
N GLY A 328 0.23 -9.45 12.71
CA GLY A 328 0.95 -10.69 12.43
C GLY A 328 0.91 -11.62 13.64
N GLY A 329 1.53 -12.80 13.55
CA GLY A 329 1.51 -13.78 14.65
C GLY A 329 2.01 -13.23 16.01
N GLY A 330 2.88 -12.23 16.00
CA GLY A 330 3.49 -11.58 17.15
C GLY A 330 2.81 -10.28 17.59
N SER A 331 1.73 -9.84 16.92
CA SER A 331 1.01 -8.62 17.34
C SER A 331 0.47 -8.76 18.76
N ILE A 332 0.81 -7.78 19.61
CA ILE A 332 0.57 -7.82 21.05
C ILE A 332 -0.92 -7.60 21.37
N LEU A 333 -1.42 -8.30 22.38
CA LEU A 333 -2.81 -8.20 22.84
C LEU A 333 -2.93 -7.13 23.94
N HIS A 334 -3.83 -6.16 23.76
CA HIS A 334 -4.07 -5.07 24.70
C HIS A 334 -5.52 -5.04 25.20
N PHE A 335 -5.71 -4.67 26.47
CA PHE A 335 -7.01 -4.39 27.07
C PHE A 335 -6.94 -3.08 27.86
N ASP A 336 -7.78 -2.10 27.51
CA ASP A 336 -7.80 -0.75 28.11
C ASP A 336 -8.84 -0.56 29.23
N GLY A 337 -9.48 -1.65 29.65
CA GLY A 337 -10.57 -1.69 30.61
C GLY A 337 -11.97 -1.67 30.02
N SER A 338 -12.08 -1.37 28.72
CA SER A 338 -13.35 -1.38 27.99
C SER A 338 -13.30 -2.10 26.64
N ARG A 339 -12.15 -2.07 25.96
CA ARG A 339 -11.97 -2.59 24.60
C ARG A 339 -10.77 -3.53 24.51
N LEU A 340 -10.89 -4.52 23.64
CA LEU A 340 -9.79 -5.38 23.19
C LEU A 340 -9.13 -4.73 21.97
N ARG A 341 -7.80 -4.69 21.93
CA ARG A 341 -7.03 -4.20 20.78
C ARG A 341 -5.88 -5.16 20.47
N VAL A 342 -5.51 -5.24 19.19
CA VAL A 342 -4.40 -6.08 18.71
C VAL A 342 -3.41 -5.18 17.98
N GLY A 343 -2.14 -5.22 18.38
CA GLY A 343 -1.10 -4.35 17.85
C GLY A 343 -1.31 -2.86 18.21
N PRO A 344 -0.62 -1.93 17.53
CA PRO A 344 0.28 -2.16 16.38
C PRO A 344 1.64 -2.78 16.77
N ASP A 345 1.97 -2.77 18.07
CA ASP A 345 3.22 -3.31 18.58
C ASP A 345 3.32 -4.82 18.33
N SER A 346 4.53 -5.29 18.05
CA SER A 346 4.83 -6.71 17.83
C SER A 346 5.87 -7.21 18.82
N ALA A 347 5.67 -8.44 19.29
CA ALA A 347 6.63 -9.17 20.12
C ALA A 347 7.85 -9.66 19.32
N GLY A 348 7.79 -9.63 17.97
CA GLY A 348 8.86 -10.09 17.09
C GLY A 348 9.18 -11.57 17.27
N ALA A 349 10.45 -11.94 17.08
CA ALA A 349 10.95 -13.29 17.33
C ALA A 349 11.68 -13.44 18.69
N ASP A 350 12.18 -12.32 19.23
CA ASP A 350 12.85 -12.24 20.54
C ASP A 350 12.47 -10.91 21.22
N PRO A 351 11.78 -10.91 22.38
CA PRO A 351 11.40 -12.07 23.18
C PRO A 351 10.32 -12.96 22.53
N GLY A 352 9.62 -12.47 21.50
CA GLY A 352 8.55 -13.21 20.84
C GLY A 352 7.28 -13.34 21.68
N PRO A 353 6.24 -14.03 21.17
CA PRO A 353 5.04 -14.38 21.92
C PRO A 353 5.34 -15.11 23.24
N ALA A 354 4.41 -15.09 24.19
CA ALA A 354 4.57 -15.79 25.47
C ALA A 354 4.86 -17.29 25.28
N SER A 355 4.26 -17.90 24.27
CA SER A 355 4.51 -19.29 23.86
C SER A 355 5.92 -19.57 23.36
N TYR A 356 6.78 -18.59 23.12
CA TYR A 356 8.18 -18.82 22.74
C TYR A 356 9.10 -19.03 23.96
N GLY A 357 8.59 -18.82 25.19
CA GLY A 357 9.32 -19.16 26.42
C GLY A 357 10.46 -18.19 26.81
N ASN A 358 10.52 -17.00 26.21
CA ASN A 358 11.53 -15.96 26.51
C ASN A 358 10.92 -14.74 27.26
N ASP A 359 9.96 -14.98 28.14
CA ASP A 359 9.25 -13.93 28.92
C ASP A 359 8.55 -12.87 28.05
N GLY A 360 8.06 -13.29 26.88
CA GLY A 360 7.31 -12.45 25.93
C GLY A 360 5.88 -12.10 26.36
N PRO A 361 5.27 -11.04 25.78
CA PRO A 361 3.88 -10.68 26.01
C PRO A 361 2.91 -11.63 25.29
N LEU A 362 1.63 -11.58 25.66
CA LEU A 362 0.58 -12.27 24.89
C LEU A 362 0.44 -11.67 23.49
N ALA A 363 0.41 -12.51 22.46
CA ALA A 363 0.26 -12.16 21.05
C ALA A 363 -0.76 -13.05 20.30
N ILE A 364 -1.03 -12.78 19.01
CA ILE A 364 -1.98 -13.56 18.19
C ILE A 364 -1.64 -15.07 18.17
N THR A 365 -0.36 -15.43 18.08
CA THR A 365 0.09 -16.83 18.10
C THR A 365 -0.37 -17.55 19.38
N ASP A 366 -0.33 -16.84 20.51
CA ASP A 366 -0.77 -17.36 21.80
C ASP A 366 -2.28 -17.65 21.83
N CYS A 367 -3.09 -16.86 21.12
CA CYS A 367 -4.51 -17.17 20.93
C CYS A 367 -4.70 -18.52 20.22
N ASN A 368 -3.95 -18.77 19.14
CA ASN A 368 -4.04 -20.02 18.40
C ASN A 368 -3.54 -21.21 19.23
N VAL A 369 -2.55 -21.02 20.10
CA VAL A 369 -2.10 -22.03 21.06
C VAL A 369 -3.20 -22.36 22.08
N ILE A 370 -3.84 -21.34 22.69
CA ILE A 370 -4.92 -21.54 23.68
C ILE A 370 -6.18 -22.15 23.09
N LEU A 371 -6.51 -21.78 21.86
CA LEU A 371 -7.65 -22.36 21.14
C LEU A 371 -7.34 -23.78 20.63
N GLY A 372 -6.08 -24.25 20.76
CA GLY A 372 -5.65 -25.58 20.32
C GLY A 372 -5.46 -25.70 18.81
N LYS A 373 -5.49 -24.58 18.07
CA LYS A 373 -5.24 -24.52 16.61
C LYS A 373 -3.76 -24.76 16.30
N LEU A 374 -2.86 -24.25 17.16
CA LEU A 374 -1.44 -24.57 17.15
C LEU A 374 -1.09 -25.49 18.31
N ARG A 375 -0.21 -26.45 18.05
CA ARG A 375 0.17 -27.49 19.00
C ARG A 375 1.68 -27.65 19.08
N PRO A 376 2.27 -27.71 20.29
CA PRO A 376 3.72 -27.85 20.45
C PRO A 376 4.30 -29.09 19.76
N GLU A 377 3.52 -30.18 19.63
CA GLU A 377 4.00 -31.43 19.02
C GLU A 377 4.17 -31.36 17.49
N PHE A 378 3.55 -30.36 16.85
CA PHE A 378 3.54 -30.18 15.40
C PHE A 378 4.17 -28.85 14.97
N PHE A 379 4.78 -28.14 15.91
CA PHE A 379 5.46 -26.88 15.65
C PHE A 379 6.99 -27.07 15.81
N PRO A 380 7.84 -26.41 15.00
CA PRO A 380 9.29 -26.53 15.15
C PRO A 380 9.79 -26.19 16.56
N SER A 381 10.66 -27.05 17.11
CA SER A 381 11.31 -26.84 18.40
C SER A 381 12.53 -25.92 18.25
N VAL A 382 12.28 -24.63 18.04
CA VAL A 382 13.34 -23.61 17.80
C VAL A 382 13.32 -22.48 18.83
N PHE A 383 12.61 -22.66 19.94
CA PHE A 383 12.33 -21.62 20.93
C PHE A 383 13.11 -21.80 22.24
N GLY A 384 12.86 -20.89 23.19
CA GLY A 384 13.56 -20.81 24.47
C GLY A 384 15.00 -20.32 24.33
N THR A 385 15.66 -20.16 25.48
CA THR A 385 17.00 -19.54 25.58
C THR A 385 18.12 -20.30 24.86
N ASP A 386 17.91 -21.58 24.57
CA ASP A 386 18.85 -22.47 23.86
C ASP A 386 18.41 -22.81 22.43
N GLY A 387 17.26 -22.29 21.97
CA GLY A 387 16.77 -22.43 20.59
C GLY A 387 16.36 -23.85 20.21
N GLN A 388 15.96 -24.68 21.17
CA GLN A 388 15.65 -26.10 20.97
C GLN A 388 14.35 -26.54 21.68
N GLN A 389 13.58 -25.60 22.20
CA GLN A 389 12.35 -25.87 22.96
C GLN A 389 11.12 -25.76 22.05
N PRO A 390 10.06 -26.55 22.33
CA PRO A 390 8.77 -26.40 21.67
C PRO A 390 8.00 -25.19 22.23
N LEU A 391 6.81 -24.91 21.68
CA LEU A 391 5.92 -23.88 22.22
C LEU A 391 5.54 -24.14 23.69
N ASP A 392 5.58 -23.10 24.53
CA ASP A 392 5.23 -23.15 25.95
C ASP A 392 3.73 -22.90 26.18
N LEU A 393 2.96 -24.00 26.22
CA LEU A 393 1.53 -23.97 26.50
C LEU A 393 1.22 -23.51 27.94
N GLU A 394 2.09 -23.79 28.91
CA GLU A 394 1.85 -23.50 30.33
C GLU A 394 1.99 -22.01 30.63
N ALA A 395 3.05 -21.38 30.11
CA ALA A 395 3.25 -19.94 30.17
C ALA A 395 2.06 -19.20 29.54
N THR A 396 1.65 -19.64 28.35
CA THR A 396 0.52 -19.06 27.62
C THR A 396 -0.79 -19.16 28.39
N THR A 397 -1.08 -20.35 28.96
CA THR A 397 -2.30 -20.60 29.74
C THR A 397 -2.34 -19.71 30.98
N THR A 398 -1.22 -19.59 31.69
CA THR A 398 -1.12 -18.76 32.89
C THR A 398 -1.38 -17.29 32.57
N ALA A 399 -0.82 -16.78 31.48
CA ALA A 399 -1.01 -15.41 31.06
C ALA A 399 -2.47 -15.11 30.66
N PHE A 400 -3.12 -15.99 29.88
CA PHE A 400 -4.54 -15.82 29.53
C PHE A 400 -5.49 -15.94 30.73
N GLN A 401 -5.17 -16.78 31.71
CA GLN A 401 -5.93 -16.86 32.97
C GLN A 401 -5.92 -15.54 33.73
N ALA A 402 -4.75 -14.89 33.80
CA ALA A 402 -4.62 -13.58 34.42
C ALA A 402 -5.46 -12.54 33.68
N LEU A 403 -5.38 -12.50 32.34
CA LEU A 403 -6.12 -11.55 31.51
C LEU A 403 -7.63 -11.75 31.56
N ALA A 404 -8.11 -13.00 31.47
CA ALA A 404 -9.54 -13.31 31.58
C ALA A 404 -10.12 -12.92 32.95
N LYS A 405 -9.36 -13.11 34.03
CA LYS A 405 -9.74 -12.66 35.37
C LYS A 405 -9.82 -11.13 35.46
N GLN A 406 -8.89 -10.42 34.83
CA GLN A 406 -8.91 -8.96 34.77
C GLN A 406 -10.16 -8.45 34.03
N ILE A 407 -10.39 -8.92 32.80
CA ILE A 407 -11.55 -8.50 31.99
C ILE A 407 -12.86 -8.82 32.71
N SER A 408 -12.96 -9.98 33.37
CA SER A 408 -14.14 -10.35 34.15
C SER A 408 -14.43 -9.37 35.29
N ALA A 409 -13.37 -8.90 35.96
CA ALA A 409 -13.49 -7.96 37.08
C ALA A 409 -13.90 -6.56 36.61
N GLU A 410 -13.39 -6.10 35.46
CA GLU A 410 -13.61 -4.75 34.96
C GLU A 410 -14.94 -4.60 34.18
N THR A 411 -15.34 -5.62 33.42
CA THR A 411 -16.59 -5.60 32.63
C THR A 411 -17.81 -6.14 33.39
N GLY A 412 -17.60 -6.82 34.52
CA GLY A 412 -18.65 -7.51 35.27
C GLY A 412 -19.25 -8.74 34.56
N THR A 413 -18.69 -9.15 33.42
CA THR A 413 -19.12 -10.31 32.64
C THR A 413 -18.08 -11.43 32.76
N PRO A 414 -18.43 -12.66 33.19
CA PRO A 414 -17.46 -13.75 33.29
C PRO A 414 -16.83 -14.08 31.93
N GLN A 415 -15.49 -14.15 31.90
CA GLN A 415 -14.69 -14.51 30.73
C GLN A 415 -13.81 -15.73 31.02
N THR A 416 -13.51 -16.51 29.98
CA THR A 416 -12.55 -17.64 30.01
C THR A 416 -11.36 -17.35 29.12
N GLU A 417 -10.27 -18.11 29.28
CA GLU A 417 -9.09 -18.03 28.40
C GLU A 417 -9.47 -18.16 26.93
N THR A 418 -10.33 -19.14 26.62
CA THR A 418 -10.82 -19.41 25.26
C THR A 418 -11.70 -18.29 24.71
N THR A 419 -12.58 -17.71 25.53
CA THR A 419 -13.47 -16.61 25.08
C THR A 419 -12.66 -15.35 24.78
N VAL A 420 -11.68 -15.04 25.62
CA VAL A 420 -10.77 -13.90 25.42
C VAL A 420 -9.89 -14.12 24.19
N ALA A 421 -9.29 -15.30 24.05
CA ALA A 421 -8.47 -15.64 22.88
C ALA A 421 -9.27 -15.56 21.58
N GLN A 422 -10.50 -16.09 21.54
CA GLN A 422 -11.39 -15.97 20.38
C GLN A 422 -11.73 -14.51 20.07
N GLY A 423 -12.01 -13.68 21.10
CA GLY A 423 -12.30 -12.26 20.93
C GLY A 423 -11.14 -11.48 20.30
N PHE A 424 -9.89 -11.76 20.70
CA PHE A 424 -8.72 -11.15 20.06
C PHE A 424 -8.53 -11.62 18.62
N LEU A 425 -8.77 -12.90 18.30
CA LEU A 425 -8.73 -13.36 16.91
C LEU A 425 -9.82 -12.73 16.06
N ASP A 426 -11.00 -12.48 16.63
CA ASP A 426 -12.07 -11.78 15.92
C ASP A 426 -11.68 -10.34 15.59
N VAL A 427 -11.10 -9.61 16.55
CA VAL A 427 -10.56 -8.26 16.32
C VAL A 427 -9.45 -8.26 15.27
N ALA A 428 -8.52 -9.22 15.34
CA ALA A 428 -7.45 -9.33 14.36
C ALA A 428 -7.98 -9.60 12.94
N ALA A 429 -8.93 -10.53 12.81
CA ALA A 429 -9.55 -10.85 11.54
C ALA A 429 -10.37 -9.68 10.97
N ASP A 430 -11.04 -8.89 11.82
CA ASP A 430 -11.73 -7.66 11.40
C ASP A 430 -10.73 -6.60 10.92
N ASN A 431 -9.62 -6.39 11.64
CA ASN A 431 -8.56 -5.45 11.22
C ASN A 431 -7.96 -5.83 9.87
N MET A 432 -7.64 -7.12 9.66
CA MET A 432 -7.11 -7.62 8.39
C MET A 432 -8.14 -7.50 7.25
N ALA A 433 -9.41 -7.86 7.50
CA ALA A 433 -10.47 -7.71 6.51
C ALA A 433 -10.74 -6.24 6.15
N ASN A 434 -10.68 -5.32 7.11
CA ASN A 434 -10.84 -3.89 6.86
C ASN A 434 -9.70 -3.33 6.00
N ALA A 435 -8.46 -3.78 6.20
CA ALA A 435 -7.35 -3.41 5.33
C ALA A 435 -7.53 -3.92 3.89
N ILE A 436 -8.00 -5.16 3.72
CA ILE A 436 -8.32 -5.72 2.39
C ILE A 436 -9.47 -4.93 1.73
N LYS A 437 -10.48 -4.55 2.52
CA LYS A 437 -11.57 -3.68 2.05
C LYS A 437 -11.04 -2.32 1.61
N LYS A 438 -10.10 -1.72 2.35
CA LYS A 438 -9.51 -0.43 1.98
C LYS A 438 -8.88 -0.48 0.58
N ILE A 439 -8.03 -1.48 0.31
CA ILE A 439 -7.35 -1.58 -1.00
C ILE A 439 -8.29 -1.89 -2.17
N SER A 440 -9.41 -2.57 -1.93
CA SER A 440 -10.38 -2.95 -2.97
C SER A 440 -11.47 -1.91 -3.20
N ILE A 441 -11.95 -1.25 -2.13
CA ILE A 441 -13.09 -0.32 -2.16
C ILE A 441 -12.67 1.09 -2.59
N GLU A 442 -11.48 1.57 -2.24
CA GLU A 442 -10.90 2.83 -2.80
C GLU A 442 -10.88 2.82 -4.34
N ARG A 443 -11.00 1.63 -4.95
CA ARG A 443 -10.94 1.39 -6.38
C ARG A 443 -12.23 0.86 -6.99
N GLY A 444 -13.28 0.67 -6.19
CA GLY A 444 -14.62 0.29 -6.66
C GLY A 444 -14.81 -1.20 -7.00
N HIS A 445 -13.95 -2.10 -6.51
CA HIS A 445 -14.07 -3.54 -6.76
C HIS A 445 -14.99 -4.24 -5.74
N ASP A 446 -15.78 -5.21 -6.21
CA ASP A 446 -16.47 -6.18 -5.36
C ASP A 446 -15.60 -7.43 -5.20
N VAL A 447 -15.12 -7.68 -3.98
CA VAL A 447 -14.14 -8.74 -3.70
C VAL A 447 -14.77 -10.12 -3.52
N SER A 448 -16.10 -10.26 -3.48
CA SER A 448 -16.75 -11.57 -3.26
C SER A 448 -16.40 -12.59 -4.35
N ASP A 449 -16.18 -12.11 -5.58
CA ASP A 449 -15.84 -12.93 -6.76
C ASP A 449 -14.34 -13.27 -6.86
N TYR A 450 -13.53 -12.86 -5.89
CA TYR A 450 -12.09 -13.06 -5.88
C TYR A 450 -11.70 -14.32 -5.10
N ALA A 451 -10.52 -14.87 -5.41
CA ALA A 451 -9.89 -15.88 -4.58
C ALA A 451 -8.95 -15.22 -3.56
N LEU A 452 -9.05 -15.61 -2.28
CA LEU A 452 -8.09 -15.22 -1.26
C LEU A 452 -6.86 -16.13 -1.38
N VAL A 453 -5.77 -15.60 -1.92
CA VAL A 453 -4.49 -16.31 -2.04
C VAL A 453 -3.71 -16.09 -0.76
N CYS A 454 -3.62 -17.15 0.03
CA CYS A 454 -3.08 -17.11 1.37
C CYS A 454 -1.67 -17.70 1.41
N PHE A 455 -0.73 -16.95 1.98
CA PHE A 455 0.66 -17.33 2.13
C PHE A 455 1.30 -16.72 3.38
N GLY A 456 2.59 -16.97 3.58
CA GLY A 456 3.25 -16.71 4.85
C GLY A 456 2.95 -17.79 5.89
N GLY A 457 3.79 -17.89 6.93
CA GLY A 457 3.72 -18.96 7.92
C GLY A 457 2.45 -18.94 8.80
N ALA A 458 1.81 -17.77 8.94
CA ALA A 458 0.63 -17.59 9.78
C ALA A 458 -0.67 -17.37 8.98
N GLY A 459 -0.61 -17.13 7.66
CA GLY A 459 -1.80 -16.84 6.85
C GLY A 459 -2.86 -17.93 6.93
N GLY A 460 -2.44 -19.19 6.76
CA GLY A 460 -3.36 -20.34 6.77
C GLY A 460 -4.14 -20.49 8.08
N GLN A 461 -3.66 -19.89 9.18
CA GLN A 461 -4.29 -19.95 10.51
C GLN A 461 -5.54 -19.06 10.60
N HIS A 462 -5.64 -18.04 9.74
CA HIS A 462 -6.68 -17.00 9.80
C HIS A 462 -7.50 -16.86 8.50
N ALA A 463 -7.08 -17.52 7.41
CA ALA A 463 -7.66 -17.34 6.07
C ALA A 463 -9.19 -17.50 6.03
N CYS A 464 -9.76 -18.55 6.63
CA CYS A 464 -11.22 -18.77 6.67
C CYS A 464 -11.95 -17.63 7.41
N MET A 465 -11.41 -17.15 8.54
CA MET A 465 -12.02 -16.08 9.34
C MET A 465 -12.02 -14.74 8.62
N VAL A 466 -10.96 -14.46 7.84
CA VAL A 466 -10.83 -13.26 7.02
C VAL A 466 -11.73 -13.36 5.79
N ALA A 467 -11.75 -14.50 5.10
CA ALA A 467 -12.62 -14.73 3.94
C ALA A 467 -14.11 -14.58 4.29
N ASP A 468 -14.56 -15.10 5.44
CA ASP A 468 -15.94 -14.92 5.92
C ASP A 468 -16.31 -13.43 6.09
N ARG A 469 -15.41 -12.59 6.60
CA ARG A 469 -15.65 -11.13 6.79
C ARG A 469 -15.67 -10.33 5.48
N LEU A 470 -15.04 -10.87 4.45
CA LEU A 470 -14.98 -10.31 3.10
C LEU A 470 -16.09 -10.85 2.19
N GLY A 471 -16.79 -11.91 2.60
CA GLY A 471 -17.74 -12.61 1.73
C GLY A 471 -17.05 -13.37 0.59
N ILE A 472 -15.76 -13.70 0.74
CA ILE A 472 -15.00 -14.50 -0.23
C ILE A 472 -15.34 -15.98 0.00
N GLU A 473 -15.63 -16.72 -1.07
CA GLU A 473 -16.00 -18.14 -0.99
C GLU A 473 -14.88 -19.11 -1.36
N ASN A 474 -13.78 -18.60 -1.93
CA ASN A 474 -12.67 -19.40 -2.44
C ASN A 474 -11.34 -18.93 -1.83
N ILE A 475 -10.60 -19.85 -1.22
CA ILE A 475 -9.25 -19.63 -0.69
C ILE A 475 -8.30 -20.56 -1.44
N TYR A 476 -7.12 -20.05 -1.78
CA TYR A 476 -6.07 -20.79 -2.47
C TYR A 476 -4.77 -20.75 -1.67
N VAL A 477 -4.16 -21.92 -1.43
CA VAL A 477 -2.90 -22.07 -0.68
C VAL A 477 -1.96 -23.00 -1.45
N HIS A 478 -0.89 -22.43 -2.02
CA HIS A 478 0.15 -23.19 -2.73
C HIS A 478 0.95 -24.11 -1.77
N PRO A 479 1.52 -25.25 -2.20
CA PRO A 479 2.35 -26.12 -1.35
C PRO A 479 3.53 -25.41 -0.68
N HIS A 480 4.10 -24.44 -1.39
CA HIS A 480 5.22 -23.63 -0.92
C HIS A 480 4.78 -22.27 -0.36
N ALA A 481 3.55 -22.16 0.14
CA ALA A 481 3.01 -20.92 0.72
C ALA A 481 3.92 -20.28 1.79
N GLY A 482 4.62 -21.10 2.59
CA GLY A 482 5.56 -20.62 3.61
C GLY A 482 6.87 -20.03 3.08
N VAL A 483 7.18 -20.19 1.78
CA VAL A 483 8.36 -19.63 1.09
C VAL A 483 7.96 -19.00 -0.26
N LEU A 484 6.70 -18.55 -0.38
CA LEU A 484 6.12 -18.13 -1.65
C LEU A 484 6.82 -16.89 -2.23
N SER A 485 7.33 -16.00 -1.38
CA SER A 485 8.10 -14.83 -1.81
C SER A 485 9.37 -15.21 -2.55
N ALA A 486 10.14 -16.17 -2.03
CA ALA A 486 11.32 -16.72 -2.69
C ALA A 486 10.96 -17.40 -4.02
N LEU A 487 9.87 -18.19 -4.05
CA LEU A 487 9.37 -18.80 -5.29
C LEU A 487 8.95 -17.74 -6.33
N GLY A 488 8.26 -16.69 -5.90
CA GLY A 488 7.84 -15.58 -6.75
C GLY A 488 9.00 -14.79 -7.32
N ILE A 489 10.07 -14.58 -6.55
CA ILE A 489 11.34 -14.03 -7.04
C ILE A 489 11.92 -14.90 -8.18
N GLY A 490 11.82 -16.22 -8.03
CA GLY A 490 12.17 -17.18 -9.08
C GLY A 490 11.39 -17.00 -10.38
N LEU A 491 10.10 -16.72 -10.25
CA LEU A 491 9.10 -16.61 -11.34
C LEU A 491 8.96 -15.20 -11.92
N ALA A 492 9.67 -14.22 -11.38
CA ALA A 492 9.56 -12.83 -11.80
C ALA A 492 10.20 -12.57 -13.17
N ASP A 493 9.53 -11.71 -13.94
CA ASP A 493 10.03 -11.19 -15.20
C ASP A 493 11.16 -10.19 -14.96
N ILE A 494 12.02 -10.00 -15.96
CA ILE A 494 12.92 -8.83 -15.98
C ILE A 494 12.09 -7.62 -16.42
N ARG A 495 12.17 -6.49 -15.70
CA ARG A 495 11.39 -5.30 -16.04
C ARG A 495 12.24 -4.03 -15.99
N ASN A 496 12.03 -3.13 -16.94
CA ASN A 496 12.53 -1.76 -16.87
C ASN A 496 11.40 -0.80 -17.22
N ILE A 497 11.11 0.12 -16.31
CA ILE A 497 10.09 1.16 -16.49
C ILE A 497 10.83 2.48 -16.64
N ARG A 498 10.51 3.22 -17.70
CA ARG A 498 11.03 4.57 -17.92
C ARG A 498 9.91 5.54 -18.26
N ASP A 499 9.88 6.62 -17.51
CA ASP A 499 8.94 7.72 -17.68
C ASP A 499 9.60 8.93 -18.35
N ARG A 500 8.81 9.71 -19.07
CA ARG A 500 9.21 11.01 -19.60
C ARG A 500 8.05 11.99 -19.50
N ALA A 501 8.31 13.16 -18.90
CA ALA A 501 7.33 14.25 -18.85
C ALA A 501 7.08 14.84 -20.24
N VAL A 502 5.82 15.20 -20.52
CA VAL A 502 5.37 15.84 -21.76
C VAL A 502 4.63 17.14 -21.47
N GLU A 503 3.61 17.10 -20.60
CA GLU A 503 2.77 18.23 -20.19
C GLU A 503 2.16 19.04 -21.36
N GLN A 504 1.43 18.37 -22.26
CA GLN A 504 0.77 19.00 -23.42
C GLN A 504 -0.72 18.65 -23.50
N GLU A 505 -1.50 19.46 -24.22
CA GLU A 505 -2.91 19.12 -24.48
C GLU A 505 -3.00 17.84 -25.32
N LEU A 506 -3.92 16.95 -24.94
CA LEU A 506 -4.18 15.72 -25.69
C LEU A 506 -4.82 16.07 -27.04
N SER A 507 -4.14 15.71 -28.12
CA SER A 507 -4.65 15.86 -29.49
C SER A 507 -4.09 14.77 -30.40
N PRO A 508 -4.72 14.50 -31.57
CA PRO A 508 -4.15 13.62 -32.59
C PRO A 508 -2.77 14.07 -33.09
N GLU A 509 -2.47 15.38 -33.06
CA GLU A 509 -1.18 15.96 -33.42
C GLU A 509 -0.14 15.62 -32.35
N THR A 510 -0.45 15.90 -31.08
CA THR A 510 0.42 15.64 -29.92
C THR A 510 0.87 14.18 -29.89
N LEU A 511 -0.06 13.23 -30.06
CA LEU A 511 0.29 11.80 -30.07
C LEU A 511 1.26 11.41 -31.19
N ARG A 512 1.16 12.06 -32.37
CA ARG A 512 2.08 11.83 -33.49
C ARG A 512 3.46 12.43 -33.26
N GLU A 513 3.54 13.57 -32.59
CA GLU A 513 4.79 14.26 -32.27
C GLU A 513 5.65 13.51 -31.23
N LEU A 514 5.05 12.58 -30.49
CA LEU A 514 5.74 11.74 -29.50
C LEU A 514 6.53 10.56 -30.10
N GLU A 515 6.36 10.22 -31.39
CA GLU A 515 7.02 9.04 -31.99
C GLU A 515 8.57 9.04 -31.88
N PRO A 516 9.29 10.17 -32.03
CA PRO A 516 10.73 10.22 -31.79
C PRO A 516 11.10 9.89 -30.34
N GLN A 517 10.28 10.32 -29.38
CA GLN A 517 10.50 10.04 -27.95
C GLN A 517 10.24 8.56 -27.64
N TRP A 518 9.21 7.97 -28.28
CA TRP A 518 8.98 6.52 -28.21
C TRP A 518 10.16 5.72 -28.76
N ALA A 519 10.67 6.08 -29.94
CA ALA A 519 11.80 5.38 -30.55
C ALA A 519 13.06 5.41 -29.65
N GLU A 520 13.32 6.53 -28.97
CA GLU A 520 14.41 6.65 -28.01
C GLU A 520 14.22 5.73 -26.80
N LEU A 521 13.03 5.77 -26.18
CA LEU A 521 12.70 4.89 -25.05
C LEU A 521 12.79 3.41 -25.45
N GLU A 522 12.26 3.03 -26.61
CA GLU A 522 12.24 1.66 -27.10
C GLU A 522 13.64 1.14 -27.44
N HIS A 523 14.50 2.00 -27.99
CA HIS A 523 15.90 1.65 -28.19
C HIS A 523 16.58 1.35 -26.85
N ASN A 524 16.44 2.25 -25.87
CA ASN A 524 17.02 2.08 -24.55
C ASN A 524 16.48 0.83 -23.82
N GLY A 525 15.17 0.57 -23.92
CA GLY A 525 14.54 -0.61 -23.33
C GLY A 525 15.03 -1.92 -23.96
N ASN A 526 15.20 -1.95 -25.29
CA ASN A 526 15.76 -3.12 -25.97
C ASN A 526 17.23 -3.36 -25.61
N GLU A 527 18.04 -2.31 -25.54
CA GLU A 527 19.45 -2.41 -25.11
C GLU A 527 19.55 -2.91 -23.67
N TYR A 528 18.68 -2.42 -22.78
CA TYR A 528 18.58 -2.94 -21.41
C TYR A 528 18.27 -4.45 -21.40
N LEU A 529 17.20 -4.90 -22.06
CA LEU A 529 16.84 -6.32 -22.10
C LEU A 529 17.93 -7.19 -22.76
N LEU A 530 18.67 -6.65 -23.72
CA LEU A 530 19.82 -7.33 -24.33
C LEU A 530 20.97 -7.50 -23.32
N ASN A 531 21.30 -6.46 -22.56
CA ASN A 531 22.34 -6.52 -21.53
C ASN A 531 21.96 -7.46 -20.39
N GLU A 532 20.66 -7.57 -20.09
CA GLU A 532 20.08 -8.56 -19.18
C GLU A 532 19.99 -9.97 -19.80
N GLY A 533 20.56 -10.21 -20.99
CA GLY A 533 20.62 -11.54 -21.61
C GLY A 533 19.26 -12.14 -21.98
N VAL A 534 18.24 -11.31 -22.22
CA VAL A 534 16.90 -11.76 -22.62
C VAL A 534 16.87 -12.04 -24.12
N GLU A 535 16.39 -13.20 -24.55
CA GLU A 535 16.28 -13.54 -25.97
C GLU A 535 15.21 -12.71 -26.69
N PRO A 536 15.38 -12.33 -27.97
CA PRO A 536 14.42 -11.48 -28.70
C PRO A 536 12.96 -11.97 -28.69
N SER A 537 12.74 -13.29 -28.65
CA SER A 537 11.39 -13.87 -28.60
C SER A 537 10.68 -13.72 -27.25
N ALA A 538 11.43 -13.41 -26.19
CA ALA A 538 10.92 -13.21 -24.83
C ALA A 538 10.83 -11.73 -24.45
N ARG A 539 11.13 -10.81 -25.37
CA ARG A 539 11.08 -9.36 -25.16
C ARG A 539 9.72 -8.80 -25.54
N GLU A 540 9.14 -8.02 -24.65
CA GLU A 540 7.90 -7.27 -24.87
C GLU A 540 8.12 -5.81 -24.48
N LEU A 541 7.57 -4.89 -25.28
CA LEU A 541 7.58 -3.45 -25.00
C LEU A 541 6.13 -2.96 -24.90
N ARG A 542 5.79 -2.28 -23.80
CA ARG A 542 4.46 -1.71 -23.56
C ARG A 542 4.54 -0.20 -23.48
N ARG A 543 3.79 0.49 -24.36
CA ARG A 543 3.63 1.95 -24.36
C ARG A 543 2.41 2.34 -23.53
N ARG A 544 2.58 3.26 -22.57
CA ARG A 544 1.51 3.82 -21.74
C ARG A 544 1.56 5.35 -21.73
N VAL A 545 0.41 6.00 -21.59
CA VAL A 545 0.29 7.46 -21.47
C VAL A 545 -0.44 7.79 -20.18
N SER A 546 0.01 8.82 -19.47
CA SER A 546 -0.66 9.31 -18.26
C SER A 546 -1.45 10.57 -18.61
N LEU A 547 -2.75 10.51 -18.38
CA LEU A 547 -3.70 11.57 -18.72
C LEU A 547 -4.37 12.12 -17.48
N ARG A 548 -4.64 13.42 -17.47
CA ARG A 548 -5.44 14.08 -16.43
C ARG A 548 -6.29 15.20 -17.02
N TYR A 549 -7.38 15.54 -16.34
CA TYR A 549 -8.10 16.76 -16.65
C TYR A 549 -7.26 17.99 -16.27
N ARG A 550 -7.30 19.04 -17.09
CA ARG A 550 -6.65 20.32 -16.81
C ARG A 550 -7.12 20.86 -15.45
N GLY A 551 -6.16 21.12 -14.56
CA GLY A 551 -6.42 21.61 -13.20
C GLY A 551 -6.39 20.53 -12.12
N SER A 552 -6.65 19.27 -12.46
CA SER A 552 -6.41 18.12 -11.58
C SER A 552 -4.92 17.76 -11.55
N ASP A 553 -4.46 17.19 -10.44
CA ASP A 553 -3.12 16.61 -10.27
C ASP A 553 -3.10 15.08 -10.35
N THR A 554 -4.27 14.46 -10.47
CA THR A 554 -4.40 13.00 -10.51
C THR A 554 -4.39 12.55 -11.96
N ALA A 555 -3.31 11.88 -12.36
CA ALA A 555 -3.20 11.26 -13.67
C ALA A 555 -3.59 9.77 -13.63
N LEU A 556 -4.27 9.33 -14.68
CA LEU A 556 -4.57 7.94 -14.94
C LEU A 556 -3.67 7.44 -16.06
N THR A 557 -2.92 6.38 -15.77
CA THR A 557 -2.02 5.74 -16.74
C THR A 557 -2.77 4.69 -17.51
N ILE A 558 -2.84 4.85 -18.83
CA ILE A 558 -3.60 3.97 -19.72
C ILE A 558 -2.72 3.47 -20.88
N PRO A 559 -3.08 2.36 -21.54
CA PRO A 559 -2.40 1.92 -22.76
C PRO A 559 -2.36 3.03 -23.82
N SER A 560 -1.21 3.18 -24.48
CA SER A 560 -1.08 4.08 -25.62
C SER A 560 -1.84 3.55 -26.83
N GLY A 561 -2.27 4.44 -27.72
CA GLY A 561 -3.04 4.06 -28.90
C GLY A 561 -3.44 5.27 -29.74
N THR A 562 -4.49 5.11 -30.53
CA THR A 562 -5.11 6.24 -31.25
C THR A 562 -5.82 7.17 -30.27
N PHE A 563 -6.05 8.43 -30.68
CA PHE A 563 -6.74 9.43 -29.86
C PHE A 563 -8.08 8.91 -29.30
N ASP A 564 -8.91 8.28 -30.13
CA ASP A 564 -10.23 7.78 -29.70
C ASP A 564 -10.13 6.65 -28.67
N GLN A 565 -9.14 5.75 -28.81
CA GLN A 565 -8.91 4.65 -27.86
C GLN A 565 -8.44 5.18 -26.50
N VAL A 566 -7.47 6.08 -26.54
CA VAL A 566 -6.87 6.71 -25.36
C VAL A 566 -7.91 7.54 -24.61
N LEU A 567 -8.73 8.33 -25.32
CA LEU A 567 -9.82 9.11 -24.72
C LEU A 567 -10.86 8.22 -24.05
N HIS A 568 -11.33 7.18 -24.75
CA HIS A 568 -12.35 6.28 -24.23
C HIS A 568 -11.89 5.54 -22.97
N GLU A 569 -10.65 5.02 -22.98
CA GLU A 569 -10.08 4.31 -21.83
C GLU A 569 -9.92 5.23 -20.62
N PHE A 570 -9.44 6.47 -20.85
CA PHE A 570 -9.33 7.47 -19.78
C PHE A 570 -10.69 7.80 -19.16
N GLU A 571 -11.71 8.06 -19.98
CA GLU A 571 -13.07 8.36 -19.48
C GLU A 571 -13.68 7.17 -18.73
N ALA A 572 -13.49 5.94 -19.23
CA ALA A 572 -13.97 4.74 -18.58
C ALA A 572 -13.31 4.53 -17.20
N GLN A 573 -11.98 4.62 -17.12
CA GLN A 573 -11.26 4.48 -15.85
C GLN A 573 -11.57 5.61 -14.88
N HIS A 574 -11.69 6.85 -15.37
CA HIS A 574 -12.07 7.99 -14.54
C HIS A 574 -13.49 7.83 -13.96
N SER A 575 -14.45 7.37 -14.77
CA SER A 575 -15.80 7.08 -14.31
C SER A 575 -15.85 5.93 -13.30
N ALA A 576 -15.07 4.88 -13.51
CA ALA A 576 -15.03 3.74 -12.59
C ALA A 576 -14.41 4.13 -11.23
N ARG A 577 -13.32 4.90 -11.25
CA ARG A 577 -12.58 5.29 -10.04
C ARG A 577 -13.25 6.42 -9.25
N PHE A 578 -13.76 7.43 -9.94
CA PHE A 578 -14.28 8.65 -9.30
C PHE A 578 -15.80 8.83 -9.42
N GLY A 579 -16.48 7.98 -10.20
CA GLY A 579 -17.94 8.01 -10.36
C GLY A 579 -18.46 9.02 -11.40
N PHE A 580 -17.59 9.74 -12.11
CA PHE A 580 -18.00 10.72 -13.13
C PHE A 580 -16.94 10.93 -14.22
N ILE A 581 -17.27 11.71 -15.25
CA ILE A 581 -16.36 12.25 -16.27
C ILE A 581 -16.56 13.76 -16.42
N SER A 582 -15.60 14.47 -17.02
CA SER A 582 -15.67 15.92 -17.26
C SER A 582 -15.53 16.25 -18.75
N PRO A 583 -16.56 16.01 -19.59
CA PRO A 583 -16.43 16.08 -21.05
C PRO A 583 -16.06 17.47 -21.59
N GLN A 584 -16.29 18.51 -20.81
CA GLN A 584 -16.04 19.91 -21.17
C GLN A 584 -14.63 20.38 -20.77
N THR A 585 -13.90 19.59 -19.98
CA THR A 585 -12.59 19.96 -19.45
C THR A 585 -11.49 19.41 -20.37
N THR A 586 -10.54 20.25 -20.76
CA THR A 586 -9.39 19.84 -21.56
C THR A 586 -8.61 18.73 -20.87
N ILE A 587 -8.17 17.71 -21.62
CA ILE A 587 -7.32 16.64 -21.13
C ILE A 587 -5.85 16.97 -21.44
N ILE A 588 -4.99 16.77 -20.46
CA ILE A 588 -3.55 16.95 -20.53
C ILE A 588 -2.88 15.58 -20.60
N LEU A 589 -2.02 15.38 -21.60
CA LEU A 589 -1.04 14.30 -21.62
C LEU A 589 0.15 14.74 -20.76
N GLU A 590 0.20 14.17 -19.56
CA GLU A 590 1.19 14.54 -18.55
C GLU A 590 2.55 13.91 -18.85
N SER A 591 2.58 12.61 -19.10
CA SER A 591 3.79 11.84 -19.35
C SER A 591 3.54 10.66 -20.28
N ILE A 592 4.64 10.11 -20.81
CA ILE A 592 4.69 8.82 -21.46
C ILE A 592 5.53 7.85 -20.64
N GLN A 593 5.17 6.58 -20.67
CA GLN A 593 5.87 5.51 -19.99
C GLN A 593 6.12 4.36 -20.95
N LEU A 594 7.36 3.87 -20.98
CA LEU A 594 7.71 2.61 -21.61
C LEU A 594 8.05 1.58 -20.55
N GLU A 595 7.39 0.42 -20.61
CA GLU A 595 7.74 -0.76 -19.84
C GLU A 595 8.36 -1.80 -20.78
N ALA A 596 9.63 -2.12 -20.56
CA ALA A 596 10.35 -3.19 -21.25
C ALA A 596 10.36 -4.44 -20.38
N ILE A 597 9.88 -5.57 -20.91
CA ILE A 597 9.64 -6.81 -20.18
C ILE A 597 10.43 -7.93 -20.85
N GLY A 598 11.22 -8.66 -20.06
CA GLY A 598 11.77 -9.97 -20.42
C GLY A 598 10.99 -11.05 -19.69
N ALA A 599 10.12 -11.75 -20.42
CA ALA A 599 9.25 -12.77 -19.85
C ALA A 599 10.06 -13.90 -19.21
N ALA A 600 9.73 -14.26 -17.97
CA ALA A 600 10.29 -15.43 -17.32
C ALA A 600 9.79 -16.73 -17.97
N GLU A 601 10.57 -17.81 -17.85
CA GLU A 601 10.10 -19.13 -18.24
C GLU A 601 8.91 -19.55 -17.35
N GLN A 602 7.82 -20.01 -17.96
CA GLN A 602 6.74 -20.64 -17.21
C GLN A 602 7.22 -21.99 -16.65
N LEU A 603 7.22 -22.09 -15.33
CA LEU A 603 7.55 -23.33 -14.63
C LEU A 603 6.26 -24.08 -14.29
N SER A 604 6.21 -25.34 -14.70
CA SER A 604 5.24 -26.31 -14.20
C SER A 604 5.88 -27.00 -13.00
N PHE A 605 5.24 -26.89 -11.84
CA PHE A 605 5.65 -27.62 -10.63
C PHE A 605 4.89 -28.93 -10.60
N ASN A 606 5.61 -30.05 -10.70
CA ASN A 606 5.04 -31.37 -10.47
C ASN A 606 5.64 -31.88 -9.16
N ASP A 607 4.99 -31.61 -8.05
CA ASP A 607 5.35 -32.27 -6.79
C ASP A 607 4.90 -33.73 -6.86
N THR A 608 5.85 -34.64 -6.62
CA THR A 608 5.53 -36.05 -6.40
C THR A 608 4.90 -36.21 -5.03
N LEU A 609 3.58 -36.39 -4.99
CA LEU A 609 2.88 -36.81 -3.78
C LEU A 609 3.22 -38.27 -3.47
N ASP A 610 3.58 -38.53 -2.22
CA ASP A 610 3.99 -39.86 -1.78
C ASP A 610 2.76 -40.72 -1.54
N ASP A 611 2.56 -41.74 -2.39
CA ASP A 611 1.51 -42.72 -2.18
C ASP A 611 1.91 -43.63 -1.00
N SER A 612 1.14 -43.60 0.10
CA SER A 612 0.86 -44.76 0.99
C SER A 612 1.06 -44.61 2.52
N THR A 613 0.57 -43.56 3.17
CA THR A 613 0.31 -43.62 4.63
C THR A 613 -0.98 -42.91 5.05
N ASP A 614 -1.50 -43.24 6.24
CA ASP A 614 -2.64 -42.54 6.85
C ASP A 614 -2.23 -41.07 7.14
N PRO A 615 -2.92 -40.06 6.58
CA PRO A 615 -2.57 -38.66 6.79
C PRO A 615 -2.98 -38.15 8.19
N LEU A 616 -3.76 -38.91 8.97
CA LEU A 616 -4.20 -38.49 10.30
C LEU A 616 -3.05 -38.55 11.33
N LEU A 617 -2.66 -37.39 11.85
CA LEU A 617 -1.69 -37.26 12.95
C LEU A 617 -2.33 -37.48 14.32
N GLY A 618 -3.62 -37.15 14.44
CA GLY A 618 -4.40 -37.36 15.66
C GLY A 618 -5.68 -36.53 15.69
N THR A 619 -6.43 -36.66 16.79
CA THR A 619 -7.64 -35.86 17.04
C THR A 619 -7.49 -35.16 18.39
N PHE A 620 -7.72 -33.86 18.41
CA PHE A 620 -7.48 -33.03 19.58
C PHE A 620 -8.62 -32.04 19.81
N GLN A 621 -8.87 -31.68 21.06
CA GLN A 621 -9.83 -30.64 21.41
C GLN A 621 -9.33 -29.29 20.89
N THR A 622 -10.09 -28.70 19.97
CA THR A 622 -9.77 -27.41 19.34
C THR A 622 -11.01 -26.54 19.34
N THR A 623 -10.85 -25.24 19.58
CA THR A 623 -11.92 -24.26 19.59
C THR A 623 -11.91 -23.45 18.30
N MET A 624 -13.00 -23.55 17.55
CA MET A 624 -13.22 -22.90 16.26
C MET A 624 -14.63 -22.30 16.26
N ALA A 625 -14.78 -21.08 15.77
CA ALA A 625 -16.04 -20.32 15.82
C ALA A 625 -16.72 -20.33 17.22
N GLY A 626 -15.92 -20.28 18.30
CA GLY A 626 -16.41 -20.32 19.69
C GLY A 626 -16.92 -21.68 20.18
N ILE A 627 -16.75 -22.75 19.40
CA ILE A 627 -17.17 -24.12 19.73
C ILE A 627 -15.93 -25.00 19.86
N THR A 628 -15.78 -25.66 21.01
CA THR A 628 -14.73 -26.67 21.21
C THR A 628 -15.21 -28.04 20.73
N ALA A 629 -14.44 -28.68 19.84
CA ALA A 629 -14.75 -29.99 19.29
C ALA A 629 -13.49 -30.85 19.08
N ASP A 630 -13.69 -32.16 19.00
CA ASP A 630 -12.67 -33.11 18.55
C ASP A 630 -12.33 -32.85 17.08
N THR A 631 -11.13 -32.32 16.83
CA THR A 631 -10.69 -31.84 15.51
C THR A 631 -9.54 -32.70 14.99
N PRO A 632 -9.59 -33.23 13.76
CA PRO A 632 -8.50 -33.97 13.15
C PRO A 632 -7.33 -33.05 12.76
N PHE A 633 -6.12 -33.50 13.07
CA PHE A 633 -4.86 -32.92 12.61
C PHE A 633 -4.31 -33.82 11.51
N ILE A 634 -4.03 -33.26 10.35
CA ILE A 634 -3.76 -34.00 9.11
C ILE A 634 -2.43 -33.52 8.54
N ASP A 635 -1.53 -34.45 8.21
CA ASP A 635 -0.31 -34.15 7.46
C ASP A 635 -0.68 -33.88 5.99
N ARG A 636 -0.50 -32.62 5.55
CA ARG A 636 -0.87 -32.18 4.20
C ARG A 636 -0.18 -33.02 3.11
N GLN A 637 1.08 -33.42 3.30
CA GLN A 637 1.87 -34.09 2.28
C GLN A 637 1.40 -35.53 1.99
N ARG A 638 0.62 -36.11 2.92
CA ARG A 638 0.12 -37.50 2.84
C ARG A 638 -1.33 -37.57 2.37
N VAL A 639 -1.99 -36.44 2.16
CA VAL A 639 -3.37 -36.40 1.70
C VAL A 639 -3.43 -36.78 0.22
N VAL A 640 -4.29 -37.75 -0.09
CA VAL A 640 -4.56 -38.16 -1.47
C VAL A 640 -5.29 -37.03 -2.21
N PRO A 641 -4.84 -36.62 -3.42
CA PRO A 641 -5.50 -35.61 -4.24
C PRO A 641 -7.01 -35.81 -4.39
N ASP A 642 -7.72 -34.70 -4.50
CA ASP A 642 -9.17 -34.58 -4.64
C ASP A 642 -10.00 -35.18 -3.49
N THR A 643 -9.35 -35.66 -2.42
CA THR A 643 -10.05 -36.09 -1.20
C THR A 643 -10.59 -34.86 -0.44
N PRO A 644 -11.89 -34.81 -0.11
CA PRO A 644 -12.45 -33.71 0.67
C PRO A 644 -11.96 -33.72 2.11
N ILE A 645 -11.53 -32.56 2.59
CA ILE A 645 -11.19 -32.29 3.99
C ILE A 645 -12.25 -31.34 4.54
N VAL A 646 -13.24 -31.89 5.24
CA VAL A 646 -14.36 -31.12 5.78
C VAL A 646 -13.97 -30.48 7.12
N GLY A 647 -14.15 -29.17 7.25
CA GLY A 647 -13.92 -28.44 8.50
C GLY A 647 -14.94 -28.82 9.60
N PRO A 648 -14.57 -28.76 10.90
CA PRO A 648 -13.30 -28.27 11.43
C PRO A 648 -12.15 -29.27 11.21
N ALA A 649 -11.01 -28.80 10.72
CA ALA A 649 -9.79 -29.58 10.54
C ALA A 649 -8.53 -28.69 10.57
N VAL A 650 -7.39 -29.25 10.94
CA VAL A 650 -6.08 -28.57 10.91
C VAL A 650 -5.11 -29.36 10.03
N LEU A 651 -4.55 -28.69 9.03
CA LEU A 651 -3.50 -29.21 8.17
C LEU A 651 -2.13 -28.77 8.69
N VAL A 652 -1.27 -29.74 8.95
CA VAL A 652 0.12 -29.53 9.39
C VAL A 652 1.02 -29.63 8.17
N GLU A 653 1.92 -28.66 8.02
CA GLU A 653 2.85 -28.53 6.92
C GLU A 653 4.26 -28.26 7.49
N PRO A 654 5.35 -28.58 6.78
CA PRO A 654 6.70 -28.35 7.29
C PRO A 654 6.98 -26.90 7.72
N ASN A 655 6.38 -25.94 7.01
CA ASN A 655 6.64 -24.51 7.19
C ASN A 655 5.36 -23.69 7.52
N ALA A 656 4.21 -24.33 7.75
CA ALA A 656 2.94 -23.64 7.95
C ALA A 656 1.90 -24.51 8.69
N THR A 657 0.82 -23.88 9.14
CA THR A 657 -0.38 -24.57 9.64
C THR A 657 -1.61 -23.92 9.02
N THR A 658 -2.44 -24.72 8.37
CA THR A 658 -3.66 -24.25 7.69
C THR A 658 -4.90 -24.73 8.44
N VAL A 659 -5.76 -23.80 8.84
CA VAL A 659 -6.99 -24.07 9.60
C VAL A 659 -8.19 -24.02 8.65
N ILE A 660 -8.91 -25.14 8.56
CA ILE A 660 -10.20 -25.24 7.86
C ILE A 660 -11.30 -25.10 8.90
N GLU A 661 -11.88 -23.91 9.01
CA GLU A 661 -12.98 -23.61 9.95
C GLU A 661 -14.26 -24.42 9.59
N PRO A 662 -15.22 -24.56 10.52
CA PRO A 662 -16.53 -25.12 10.22
C PRO A 662 -17.20 -24.45 9.01
N ASN A 663 -17.94 -25.21 8.22
CA ASN A 663 -18.58 -24.80 6.96
C ASN A 663 -17.63 -24.53 5.78
N TRP A 664 -16.35 -24.85 5.92
CA TRP A 664 -15.37 -24.87 4.83
C TRP A 664 -14.97 -26.31 4.49
N GLU A 665 -14.59 -26.54 3.24
CA GLU A 665 -14.04 -27.81 2.75
C GLU A 665 -12.79 -27.54 1.91
N GLY A 666 -11.68 -28.18 2.28
CA GLY A 666 -10.42 -28.17 1.53
C GLY A 666 -10.29 -29.34 0.57
N ARG A 667 -9.63 -29.13 -0.56
CA ARG A 667 -9.21 -30.17 -1.51
C ARG A 667 -7.80 -29.89 -2.00
N ILE A 668 -6.95 -30.92 -1.99
CA ILE A 668 -5.62 -30.85 -2.60
C ILE A 668 -5.75 -31.27 -4.06
N THR A 669 -5.30 -30.44 -5.00
CA THR A 669 -5.32 -30.76 -6.44
C THR A 669 -4.21 -31.73 -6.80
N ALA A 670 -4.21 -32.23 -8.04
CA ALA A 670 -3.12 -33.07 -8.55
C ALA A 670 -1.73 -32.39 -8.53
N ASN A 671 -1.69 -31.04 -8.51
CA ASN A 671 -0.47 -30.26 -8.46
C ASN A 671 -0.05 -29.90 -7.02
N GLY A 672 -0.77 -30.40 -6.00
CA GLY A 672 -0.50 -30.16 -4.57
C GLY A 672 -1.16 -28.90 -4.00
N ASP A 673 -1.77 -28.06 -4.83
CA ASP A 673 -2.47 -26.85 -4.39
C ASP A 673 -3.65 -27.20 -3.48
N LEU A 674 -3.81 -26.45 -2.39
CA LEU A 674 -4.98 -26.56 -1.52
C LEU A 674 -6.00 -25.49 -1.91
N VAL A 675 -7.17 -25.93 -2.33
CA VAL A 675 -8.33 -25.06 -2.59
C VAL A 675 -9.34 -25.28 -1.47
N ILE A 676 -9.66 -24.23 -0.73
CA ILE A 676 -10.68 -24.27 0.34
C ILE A 676 -11.90 -23.51 -0.14
N LYS A 677 -13.04 -24.18 -0.13
CA LYS A 677 -14.32 -23.63 -0.57
C LYS A 677 -15.32 -23.60 0.55
N ARG A 678 -16.14 -22.57 0.54
CA ARG A 678 -17.27 -22.45 1.45
C ARG A 678 -18.37 -23.43 1.03
N THR A 679 -18.86 -24.24 1.97
CA THR A 679 -19.82 -25.34 1.69
C THR A 679 -21.28 -24.94 1.90
N SER A 680 -21.53 -23.88 2.65
CA SER A 680 -22.86 -23.35 2.93
C SER A 680 -22.89 -21.88 2.51
N PRO A 681 -23.98 -21.35 1.92
CA PRO A 681 -24.09 -19.93 1.56
C PRO A 681 -23.81 -19.02 2.76
N HIS A 682 -23.36 -17.79 2.50
CA HIS A 682 -23.10 -16.86 3.59
C HIS A 682 -24.44 -16.53 4.21
N THR A 683 -24.72 -17.18 5.33
CA THR A 683 -25.73 -16.66 6.24
C THR A 683 -24.94 -15.57 6.97
N PRO A 684 -25.04 -14.28 6.59
CA PRO A 684 -24.50 -13.23 7.45
C PRO A 684 -25.03 -13.57 8.83
N LYS A 685 -24.12 -13.72 9.80
CA LYS A 685 -24.44 -14.15 11.16
C LYS A 685 -25.81 -13.58 11.50
N SER A 686 -26.77 -14.50 11.53
CA SER A 686 -28.20 -14.23 11.56
C SER A 686 -28.47 -13.22 12.66
N ALA A 687 -29.06 -12.09 12.29
CA ALA A 687 -29.47 -11.02 13.19
C ALA A 687 -28.31 -10.52 14.07
N VAL A 688 -27.56 -9.54 13.55
CA VAL A 688 -27.08 -8.47 14.44
C VAL A 688 -28.36 -7.90 15.07
N GLY A 689 -28.69 -8.35 16.27
CA GLY A 689 -29.77 -7.73 17.03
C GLY A 689 -29.43 -6.26 17.24
N THR A 690 -30.43 -5.43 17.52
CA THR A 690 -30.24 -4.02 17.89
C THR A 690 -29.51 -3.84 19.25
N ASP A 691 -29.05 -4.94 19.87
CA ASP A 691 -28.36 -4.97 21.16
C ASP A 691 -26.88 -4.61 20.99
N VAL A 692 -26.54 -3.37 21.30
CA VAL A 692 -25.19 -2.80 21.21
C VAL A 692 -24.20 -3.55 22.13
N ASN A 693 -23.16 -4.16 21.53
CA ASN A 693 -22.04 -4.76 22.26
C ASN A 693 -20.68 -4.17 21.82
N PRO A 694 -19.58 -4.34 22.59
CA PRO A 694 -18.29 -3.72 22.27
C PRO A 694 -17.71 -4.10 20.91
N VAL A 695 -17.99 -5.31 20.39
CA VAL A 695 -17.55 -5.75 19.07
C VAL A 695 -18.34 -5.05 17.97
N GLN A 696 -19.67 -4.97 18.09
CA GLN A 696 -20.52 -4.27 17.12
C GLN A 696 -20.24 -2.77 17.04
N LEU A 697 -20.00 -2.12 18.18
CA LEU A 697 -19.61 -0.70 18.21
C LEU A 697 -18.35 -0.45 17.39
N GLU A 698 -17.35 -1.32 17.54
CA GLU A 698 -16.10 -1.20 16.80
C GLU A 698 -16.32 -1.45 15.30
N ILE A 699 -17.17 -2.42 14.93
CA ILE A 699 -17.52 -2.68 13.51
C ILE A 699 -18.17 -1.45 12.86
N PHE A 700 -19.24 -0.91 13.45
CA PHE A 700 -19.96 0.23 12.85
C PHE A 700 -19.16 1.53 12.87
N ASN A 701 -18.36 1.75 13.92
CA ASN A 701 -17.41 2.86 13.95
C ASN A 701 -16.46 2.80 12.75
N ASN A 702 -15.84 1.64 12.49
CA ASN A 702 -14.95 1.46 11.35
C ASN A 702 -15.67 1.62 10.01
N LEU A 703 -16.91 1.13 9.88
CA LEU A 703 -17.71 1.28 8.66
C LEU A 703 -18.04 2.75 8.34
N PHE A 704 -18.57 3.52 9.31
CA PHE A 704 -18.92 4.92 9.08
C PHE A 704 -17.69 5.79 8.85
N MET A 705 -16.59 5.52 9.57
CA MET A 705 -15.30 6.19 9.32
C MET A 705 -14.82 5.93 7.89
N ASN A 706 -14.90 4.68 7.42
CA ASN A 706 -14.50 4.33 6.05
C ASN A 706 -15.35 5.06 5.00
N VAL A 707 -16.67 5.18 5.20
CA VAL A 707 -17.52 5.96 4.28
C VAL A 707 -17.07 7.42 4.22
N ALA A 708 -16.77 8.06 5.36
CA ALA A 708 -16.30 9.44 5.39
C ALA A 708 -14.91 9.60 4.75
N GLU A 709 -14.00 8.64 4.94
CA GLU A 709 -12.67 8.62 4.31
C GLU A 709 -12.79 8.52 2.78
N GLN A 710 -13.67 7.65 2.28
CA GLN A 710 -13.92 7.51 0.83
C GLN A 710 -14.44 8.81 0.20
N MET A 711 -15.30 9.55 0.90
CA MET A 711 -15.71 10.89 0.46
C MET A 711 -14.49 11.81 0.33
N GLY A 712 -13.59 11.78 1.32
CA GLY A 712 -12.36 12.57 1.32
C GLY A 712 -11.42 12.24 0.16
N VAL A 713 -11.21 10.95 -0.13
CA VAL A 713 -10.42 10.49 -1.28
C VAL A 713 -10.99 11.01 -2.60
N VAL A 714 -12.31 10.99 -2.78
CA VAL A 714 -12.94 11.56 -3.99
C VAL A 714 -12.72 13.07 -4.06
N LEU A 715 -12.90 13.79 -2.95
CA LEU A 715 -12.70 15.24 -2.91
C LEU A 715 -11.26 15.63 -3.26
N GLU A 716 -10.28 14.98 -2.65
CA GLU A 716 -8.85 15.20 -2.88
C GLU A 716 -8.49 15.02 -4.36
N ASN A 717 -8.92 13.92 -4.98
CA ASN A 717 -8.53 13.57 -6.36
C ASN A 717 -9.21 14.42 -7.43
N THR A 718 -10.33 15.07 -7.10
CA THR A 718 -11.19 15.73 -8.08
C THR A 718 -11.17 17.25 -7.96
N ALA A 719 -10.69 17.78 -6.83
CA ALA A 719 -10.50 19.21 -6.63
C ALA A 719 -9.39 19.79 -7.54
N VAL A 720 -9.50 21.09 -7.80
CA VAL A 720 -8.57 21.85 -8.65
C VAL A 720 -7.67 22.76 -7.82
N SER A 721 -8.14 23.27 -6.68
CA SER A 721 -7.32 24.12 -5.81
C SER A 721 -6.27 23.33 -5.03
N VAL A 722 -5.07 23.93 -4.93
CA VAL A 722 -3.94 23.39 -4.15
C VAL A 722 -4.30 23.21 -2.67
N ASN A 723 -5.18 24.07 -2.13
CA ASN A 723 -5.65 23.97 -0.75
C ASN A 723 -6.36 22.64 -0.48
N ILE A 724 -7.27 22.22 -1.37
CA ILE A 724 -8.02 20.98 -1.19
C ILE A 724 -7.18 19.78 -1.62
N LYS A 725 -6.58 19.80 -2.82
CA LYS A 725 -5.93 18.61 -3.41
C LYS A 725 -4.53 18.29 -2.89
N GLU A 726 -3.75 19.29 -2.42
CA GLU A 726 -2.38 19.05 -1.92
C GLU A 726 -2.24 19.34 -0.42
N ARG A 727 -2.87 20.40 0.09
CA ARG A 727 -2.80 20.74 1.53
C ARG A 727 -3.83 20.00 2.37
N LEU A 728 -4.78 19.30 1.74
CA LEU A 728 -5.86 18.54 2.36
C LEU A 728 -6.72 19.39 3.31
N ASP A 729 -6.95 20.64 2.92
CA ASP A 729 -7.73 21.64 3.66
C ASP A 729 -9.24 21.45 3.40
N PHE A 730 -9.76 20.30 3.83
CA PHE A 730 -11.17 19.93 3.68
C PHE A 730 -11.63 19.01 4.81
N SER A 731 -12.91 18.66 4.88
CA SER A 731 -13.46 17.65 5.80
C SER A 731 -14.72 17.01 5.24
N CYS A 732 -14.83 15.69 5.38
CA CYS A 732 -15.99 14.91 5.00
C CYS A 732 -16.60 14.21 6.22
N ALA A 733 -17.92 14.22 6.33
CA ALA A 733 -18.62 13.71 7.49
C ALA A 733 -20.03 13.19 7.19
N ILE A 734 -20.50 12.30 8.08
CA ILE A 734 -21.82 11.67 8.07
C ILE A 734 -22.58 12.14 9.31
N PHE A 735 -23.85 12.45 9.13
CA PHE A 735 -24.73 12.98 10.16
C PHE A 735 -26.04 12.21 10.22
N ASP A 736 -26.60 12.13 11.42
CA ASP A 736 -27.90 11.53 11.67
C ASP A 736 -29.06 12.39 11.11
N PRO A 737 -30.32 11.91 11.13
CA PRO A 737 -31.48 12.68 10.65
C PRO A 737 -31.69 14.04 11.35
N THR A 738 -31.12 14.24 12.55
CA THR A 738 -31.21 15.47 13.33
C THR A 738 -30.06 16.44 13.07
N GLY A 739 -29.05 16.02 12.30
CA GLY A 739 -27.86 16.79 11.97
C GLY A 739 -26.73 16.67 13.00
N GLU A 740 -26.76 15.65 13.87
CA GLU A 740 -25.65 15.35 14.77
C GLU A 740 -24.59 14.48 14.09
N LEU A 741 -23.33 14.70 14.44
CA LEU A 741 -22.19 14.03 13.82
C LEU A 741 -22.13 12.55 14.24
N ILE A 742 -22.08 11.65 13.25
CA ILE A 742 -21.89 10.21 13.47
C ILE A 742 -20.41 9.84 13.30
N ALA A 743 -19.84 10.21 12.16
CA ALA A 743 -18.45 9.91 11.81
C ALA A 743 -17.88 10.99 10.89
N ASN A 744 -16.57 11.14 10.92
CA ASN A 744 -15.85 12.06 10.07
C ASN A 744 -14.49 11.48 9.70
N ALA A 745 -14.02 11.76 8.49
CA ALA A 745 -12.64 11.51 8.17
C ALA A 745 -11.73 12.44 9.01
N PRO A 746 -10.54 11.99 9.43
CA PRO A 746 -9.63 12.75 10.28
C PRO A 746 -8.99 13.89 9.47
N HIS A 747 -9.73 14.99 9.35
CA HIS A 747 -9.26 16.24 8.77
C HIS A 747 -9.46 17.40 9.77
N LEU A 748 -9.44 18.65 9.29
CA LEU A 748 -9.33 19.86 10.11
C LEU A 748 -10.32 19.96 11.29
N PRO A 749 -9.83 20.09 12.55
CA PRO A 749 -10.71 20.09 13.73
C PRO A 749 -11.72 21.23 13.75
N ILE A 750 -11.35 22.37 13.17
CA ILE A 750 -12.21 23.56 13.12
C ILE A 750 -13.47 23.33 12.27
N HIS A 751 -13.39 22.47 11.25
CA HIS A 751 -14.54 22.09 10.44
C HIS A 751 -15.52 21.24 11.27
N LEU A 752 -15.01 20.22 11.96
CA LEU A 752 -15.82 19.22 12.65
C LEU A 752 -16.74 19.81 13.71
N GLY A 753 -16.24 20.78 14.50
CA GLY A 753 -17.03 21.40 15.56
C GLY A 753 -18.20 22.26 15.08
N SER A 754 -18.22 22.68 13.81
CA SER A 754 -19.19 23.64 13.27
C SER A 754 -20.09 23.07 12.16
N MET A 755 -19.70 21.96 11.54
CA MET A 755 -20.49 21.34 10.47
C MET A 755 -21.88 20.91 10.93
N SER A 756 -22.06 20.37 12.15
CA SER A 756 -23.39 20.00 12.66
C SER A 756 -24.38 21.18 12.66
N GLU A 757 -23.91 22.38 13.01
CA GLU A 757 -24.74 23.59 12.98
C GLU A 757 -25.07 24.02 11.54
N ALA A 758 -24.16 23.80 10.59
CA ALA A 758 -24.43 24.01 9.16
C ALA A 758 -25.51 23.05 8.66
N ILE A 759 -25.45 21.76 9.03
CA ILE A 759 -26.48 20.78 8.66
C ILE A 759 -27.82 21.16 9.27
N LYS A 760 -27.86 21.47 10.57
CA LYS A 760 -29.10 21.90 11.25
C LYS A 760 -29.72 23.14 10.62
N SER A 761 -28.90 24.10 10.17
CA SER A 761 -29.38 25.26 9.43
C SER A 761 -30.02 24.87 8.10
N VAL A 762 -29.38 23.97 7.33
CA VAL A 762 -29.94 23.44 6.07
C VAL A 762 -31.25 22.69 6.33
N ILE A 763 -31.34 21.89 7.39
CA ILE A 763 -32.59 21.20 7.80
C ILE A 763 -33.70 22.20 8.12
N ALA A 764 -33.40 23.21 8.93
CA ALA A 764 -34.39 24.18 9.39
C ALA A 764 -34.93 25.05 8.24
N ASN A 765 -34.08 25.42 7.28
CA ASN A 765 -34.44 26.28 6.17
C ASN A 765 -35.11 25.54 5.00
N ASN A 766 -34.92 24.21 4.89
CA ASN A 766 -35.51 23.42 3.81
C ASN A 766 -36.26 22.20 4.38
N PRO A 767 -37.47 22.36 4.94
CA PRO A 767 -38.24 21.23 5.47
C PRO A 767 -38.73 20.25 4.38
N GLU A 768 -38.83 20.72 3.12
CA GLU A 768 -39.34 19.98 1.96
C GLU A 768 -38.24 19.68 0.92
N MET A 769 -37.08 19.15 1.35
CA MET A 769 -36.01 18.72 0.43
C MET A 769 -36.46 17.54 -0.44
N SER A 770 -35.92 17.44 -1.66
CA SER A 770 -36.14 16.30 -2.55
C SER A 770 -34.90 15.40 -2.66
N PRO A 771 -35.07 14.10 -2.97
CA PRO A 771 -33.96 13.24 -3.36
C PRO A 771 -33.19 13.84 -4.54
N GLY A 772 -31.86 13.84 -4.47
CA GLY A 772 -30.98 14.41 -5.51
C GLY A 772 -30.65 15.89 -5.33
N ASP A 773 -31.25 16.58 -4.35
CA ASP A 773 -30.87 17.95 -4.01
C ASP A 773 -29.54 18.00 -3.24
N ALA A 774 -28.79 19.09 -3.40
CA ALA A 774 -27.67 19.44 -2.53
C ALA A 774 -27.62 20.95 -2.28
N TYR A 775 -27.16 21.33 -1.09
CA TYR A 775 -27.17 22.70 -0.60
C TYR A 775 -25.74 23.16 -0.28
N VAL A 776 -25.48 24.46 -0.39
CA VAL A 776 -24.16 25.05 -0.11
C VAL A 776 -24.25 26.27 0.80
N LEU A 777 -23.34 26.35 1.78
CA LEU A 777 -23.22 27.48 2.69
C LEU A 777 -21.80 27.67 3.23
N ASN A 778 -21.45 28.93 3.53
CA ASN A 778 -20.25 29.32 4.28
C ASN A 778 -20.57 30.40 5.34
N ALA A 779 -21.85 30.76 5.51
CA ALA A 779 -22.28 31.81 6.41
C ALA A 779 -21.83 31.54 7.86
N PRO A 780 -20.99 32.40 8.46
CA PRO A 780 -20.45 32.13 9.80
C PRO A 780 -21.51 32.05 10.91
N TYR A 781 -22.66 32.69 10.68
CA TYR A 781 -23.78 32.68 11.61
C TYR A 781 -24.51 31.33 11.65
N ASN A 782 -24.34 30.49 10.63
CA ASN A 782 -25.05 29.24 10.40
C ASN A 782 -24.07 28.08 10.24
N GLY A 783 -23.04 28.03 11.09
CA GLY A 783 -22.07 26.93 11.11
C GLY A 783 -20.89 27.07 10.14
N GLY A 784 -20.77 28.17 9.39
CA GLY A 784 -19.53 28.52 8.69
C GLY A 784 -18.40 28.92 9.66
N THR A 785 -17.16 28.67 9.28
CA THR A 785 -15.95 29.00 10.09
C THR A 785 -15.35 30.32 9.66
N HIS A 786 -15.02 30.43 8.38
CA HIS A 786 -14.66 31.64 7.66
C HIS A 786 -15.10 31.49 6.20
N LEU A 787 -15.15 32.57 5.44
CA LEU A 787 -15.81 32.55 4.13
C LEU A 787 -15.18 31.61 3.10
N PRO A 788 -13.85 31.40 3.06
CA PRO A 788 -13.25 30.38 2.20
C PRO A 788 -13.69 28.94 2.47
N ASP A 789 -14.14 28.62 3.69
CA ASP A 789 -14.60 27.28 4.04
C ASP A 789 -16.07 27.10 3.63
N ILE A 790 -16.27 26.46 2.49
CA ILE A 790 -17.59 26.25 1.92
C ILE A 790 -18.05 24.84 2.23
N THR A 791 -19.25 24.68 2.79
CA THR A 791 -19.87 23.39 3.13
C THR A 791 -20.93 23.03 2.11
N VAL A 792 -20.79 21.87 1.47
CA VAL A 792 -21.83 21.23 0.66
C VAL A 792 -22.52 20.16 1.51
N VAL A 793 -23.85 20.13 1.48
CA VAL A 793 -24.70 19.24 2.26
C VAL A 793 -25.65 18.49 1.34
N LYS A 794 -25.65 17.15 1.41
CA LYS A 794 -26.59 16.30 0.67
C LYS A 794 -27.44 15.45 1.63
N PRO A 795 -28.78 15.57 1.60
CA PRO A 795 -29.68 14.64 2.29
C PRO A 795 -29.70 13.25 1.64
N ILE A 796 -29.85 12.21 2.45
CA ILE A 796 -30.02 10.82 2.03
C ILE A 796 -31.41 10.35 2.43
N PHE A 797 -32.11 9.72 1.48
CA PHE A 797 -33.47 9.26 1.64
C PHE A 797 -33.55 7.73 1.58
N ASP A 798 -34.46 7.17 2.38
CA ASP A 798 -34.86 5.77 2.26
C ASP A 798 -35.63 5.54 0.96
N GLU A 799 -35.29 4.48 0.23
CA GLU A 799 -35.87 4.22 -1.08
C GLU A 799 -37.36 3.81 -1.00
N THR A 800 -37.79 3.27 0.14
CA THR A 800 -39.14 2.76 0.35
C THR A 800 -40.06 3.79 0.98
N THR A 801 -39.64 4.41 2.09
CA THR A 801 -40.45 5.36 2.85
C THR A 801 -40.32 6.79 2.35
N GLN A 802 -39.26 7.09 1.59
CA GLN A 802 -38.89 8.46 1.18
C GLN A 802 -38.65 9.39 2.39
N GLU A 803 -38.37 8.82 3.56
CA GLU A 803 -37.96 9.58 4.74
C GLU A 803 -36.46 9.86 4.70
N ARG A 804 -36.07 10.97 5.34
CA ARG A 804 -34.66 11.37 5.46
C ARG A 804 -34.01 10.53 6.55
N ILE A 805 -32.97 9.79 6.18
CA ILE A 805 -32.31 8.83 7.06
C ILE A 805 -30.91 9.26 7.48
N PHE A 806 -30.21 10.06 6.66
CA PHE A 806 -28.88 10.58 6.98
C PHE A 806 -28.62 11.88 6.20
N TYR A 807 -27.54 12.58 6.57
CA TYR A 807 -26.92 13.59 5.74
C TYR A 807 -25.43 13.28 5.57
N VAL A 808 -24.89 13.64 4.41
CA VAL A 808 -23.46 13.67 4.17
C VAL A 808 -23.06 15.10 3.81
N ALA A 809 -21.87 15.50 4.25
CA ALA A 809 -21.37 16.83 3.94
C ALA A 809 -19.87 16.83 3.69
N ALA A 810 -19.46 17.74 2.81
CA ALA A 810 -18.08 18.00 2.47
C ALA A 810 -17.82 19.50 2.63
N ARG A 811 -16.86 19.88 3.47
CA ARG A 811 -16.36 21.25 3.61
C ARG A 811 -14.99 21.35 2.98
N GLY A 812 -14.75 22.35 2.13
CA GLY A 812 -13.45 22.58 1.49
C GLY A 812 -13.04 24.04 1.59
N HIS A 813 -11.74 24.29 1.78
CA HIS A 813 -11.19 25.63 1.81
C HIS A 813 -10.83 26.10 0.39
N HIS A 814 -11.67 26.96 -0.18
CA HIS A 814 -11.41 27.56 -1.48
C HIS A 814 -10.28 28.60 -1.39
N SER A 815 -9.45 28.73 -2.43
CA SER A 815 -8.31 29.64 -2.40
C SER A 815 -8.70 31.13 -2.41
N ASP A 816 -9.89 31.48 -2.92
CA ASP A 816 -10.43 32.84 -2.96
C ASP A 816 -11.95 32.75 -3.14
N ILE A 817 -12.72 33.59 -2.43
CA ILE A 817 -14.18 33.71 -2.63
C ILE A 817 -14.59 35.18 -2.81
N GLY A 818 -13.66 36.00 -3.32
CA GLY A 818 -13.80 37.44 -3.48
C GLY A 818 -13.24 38.25 -2.30
N GLY A 819 -13.86 39.39 -2.01
CA GLY A 819 -13.42 40.30 -0.95
C GLY A 819 -12.32 41.27 -1.38
N ILE A 820 -11.93 42.19 -0.50
CA ILE A 820 -11.08 43.34 -0.84
C ILE A 820 -9.62 42.97 -1.12
N VAL A 821 -9.13 41.83 -0.60
CA VAL A 821 -7.80 41.28 -0.86
C VAL A 821 -7.88 39.84 -1.39
N PRO A 822 -6.91 39.41 -2.22
CA PRO A 822 -6.80 38.00 -2.62
C PRO A 822 -6.72 37.07 -1.42
N GLY A 823 -7.36 35.91 -1.52
CA GLY A 823 -7.38 34.90 -0.45
C GLY A 823 -8.45 35.14 0.61
N SER A 824 -9.25 36.20 0.49
CA SER A 824 -10.39 36.48 1.38
C SER A 824 -10.02 36.59 2.87
N ALA A 825 -8.78 37.01 3.16
CA ALA A 825 -8.25 37.20 4.52
C ALA A 825 -7.75 38.64 4.79
N PRO A 826 -8.59 39.69 4.59
CA PRO A 826 -8.21 41.06 4.92
C PRO A 826 -8.10 41.30 6.43
N ALA A 827 -6.98 41.88 6.88
CA ALA A 827 -6.77 42.23 8.29
C ALA A 827 -7.60 43.43 8.77
N ASP A 828 -8.05 44.29 7.86
CA ASP A 828 -8.70 45.57 8.15
C ASP A 828 -10.20 45.60 7.80
N SER A 829 -10.84 44.42 7.68
CA SER A 829 -12.27 44.34 7.38
C SER A 829 -13.13 44.94 8.48
N THR A 830 -14.15 45.69 8.07
CA THR A 830 -15.16 46.34 8.94
C THR A 830 -16.56 45.76 8.76
N THR A 831 -16.79 45.02 7.67
CA THR A 831 -18.04 44.31 7.35
C THR A 831 -17.70 42.99 6.66
N ILE A 832 -18.49 41.93 6.88
CA ILE A 832 -18.23 40.58 6.34
C ILE A 832 -18.13 40.54 4.82
N ASP A 833 -18.88 41.38 4.08
CA ASP A 833 -18.81 41.46 2.62
C ASP A 833 -17.42 41.88 2.11
N GLN A 834 -16.60 42.53 2.94
CA GLN A 834 -15.22 42.90 2.59
C GLN A 834 -14.29 41.68 2.62
N GLU A 835 -14.63 40.63 3.37
CA GLU A 835 -13.86 39.40 3.46
C GLU A 835 -14.13 38.50 2.26
N GLY A 836 -15.36 38.50 1.73
CA GLY A 836 -15.73 37.66 0.59
C GLY A 836 -17.23 37.48 0.45
N LEU A 837 -17.62 36.61 -0.47
CA LEU A 837 -19.01 36.24 -0.70
C LEU A 837 -19.54 35.36 0.45
N VAL A 838 -20.74 35.71 0.94
CA VAL A 838 -21.51 34.92 1.89
C VAL A 838 -22.56 34.09 1.16
N LEU A 839 -22.41 32.77 1.20
CA LEU A 839 -23.37 31.76 0.79
C LEU A 839 -24.17 31.32 2.03
N ASP A 840 -25.46 31.60 2.03
CA ASP A 840 -26.37 31.22 3.13
C ASP A 840 -27.49 30.34 2.59
N ASN A 841 -27.35 29.02 2.76
CA ASN A 841 -28.31 28.00 2.33
C ASN A 841 -28.73 28.12 0.85
N VAL A 842 -27.76 28.08 -0.06
CA VAL A 842 -28.01 28.15 -1.51
C VAL A 842 -28.24 26.75 -2.06
N LEU A 843 -29.27 26.56 -2.90
CA LEU A 843 -29.46 25.31 -3.65
C LEU A 843 -28.34 25.18 -4.70
N LEU A 844 -27.55 24.12 -4.61
CA LEU A 844 -26.39 23.86 -5.47
C LEU A 844 -26.70 22.83 -6.56
N VAL A 845 -27.42 21.78 -6.19
CA VAL A 845 -27.89 20.72 -7.08
C VAL A 845 -29.39 20.58 -6.91
N GLN A 846 -30.12 20.46 -8.02
CA GLN A 846 -31.55 20.21 -8.03
C GLN A 846 -31.82 19.01 -8.93
N ASP A 847 -32.49 17.97 -8.41
CA ASP A 847 -32.79 16.74 -9.15
C ASP A 847 -31.54 16.18 -9.88
N ASP A 848 -30.42 16.04 -9.15
CA ASP A 848 -29.11 15.59 -9.65
C ASP A 848 -28.47 16.49 -10.74
N ARG A 849 -29.03 17.68 -11.00
CA ARG A 849 -28.47 18.68 -11.92
C ARG A 849 -27.74 19.79 -11.17
N PHE A 850 -26.43 19.93 -11.41
CA PHE A 850 -25.63 21.03 -10.87
C PHE A 850 -26.04 22.38 -11.47
N LEU A 851 -26.31 23.36 -10.61
CA LEU A 851 -26.79 24.71 -10.98
C LEU A 851 -25.63 25.66 -11.30
N GLU A 852 -24.85 25.35 -12.33
CA GLU A 852 -23.59 26.07 -12.63
C GLU A 852 -23.78 27.55 -12.91
N GLU A 853 -24.74 27.91 -13.76
CA GLU A 853 -24.98 29.30 -14.14
C GLU A 853 -25.45 30.14 -12.95
N GLU A 854 -26.31 29.57 -12.11
CA GLU A 854 -26.79 30.20 -10.89
C GLU A 854 -25.64 30.49 -9.92
N ILE A 855 -24.77 29.51 -9.68
CA ILE A 855 -23.59 29.67 -8.81
C ILE A 855 -22.58 30.65 -9.41
N ARG A 856 -22.30 30.56 -10.72
CA ARG A 856 -21.42 31.49 -11.43
C ARG A 856 -21.90 32.93 -11.29
N ASN A 857 -23.21 33.16 -11.43
CA ASN A 857 -23.82 34.46 -11.24
C ASN A 857 -23.64 34.97 -9.80
N ILE A 858 -23.70 34.09 -8.79
CA ILE A 858 -23.44 34.48 -7.40
C ILE A 858 -21.96 34.86 -7.21
N LEU A 859 -21.02 34.03 -7.68
CA LEU A 859 -19.57 34.23 -7.55
C LEU A 859 -19.06 35.51 -8.24
N THR A 860 -19.72 35.91 -9.32
CA THR A 860 -19.32 37.07 -10.13
C THR A 860 -20.09 38.35 -9.80
N ARG A 861 -21.03 38.29 -8.85
CA ARG A 861 -21.85 39.42 -8.43
C ARG A 861 -21.27 40.12 -7.21
N GLY A 862 -21.54 41.41 -7.10
CA GLY A 862 -21.16 42.23 -5.94
C GLY A 862 -19.96 43.13 -6.20
N PRO A 863 -19.57 43.95 -5.21
CA PRO A 863 -18.47 44.91 -5.34
C PRO A 863 -17.08 44.27 -5.41
N TRP A 864 -16.92 43.05 -4.86
CA TRP A 864 -15.65 42.31 -4.82
C TRP A 864 -15.88 40.84 -5.20
N PRO A 865 -16.10 40.54 -6.49
CA PRO A 865 -16.40 39.19 -6.95
C PRO A 865 -15.21 38.25 -6.75
N ALA A 866 -15.49 36.94 -6.77
CA ALA A 866 -14.46 35.91 -6.79
C ALA A 866 -13.50 36.12 -7.97
N ARG A 867 -12.20 36.02 -7.70
CA ARG A 867 -11.17 36.31 -8.70
C ARG A 867 -10.96 35.16 -9.68
N ASN A 868 -11.31 33.93 -9.28
CA ASN A 868 -11.19 32.72 -10.08
C ASN A 868 -12.46 31.84 -9.97
N PRO A 869 -13.61 32.31 -10.47
CA PRO A 869 -14.88 31.62 -10.30
C PRO A 869 -14.91 30.22 -10.93
N ASP A 870 -14.10 29.96 -11.97
CA ASP A 870 -13.99 28.64 -12.59
C ASP A 870 -13.38 27.61 -11.63
N GLN A 871 -12.35 28.01 -10.86
CA GLN A 871 -11.78 27.15 -9.82
C GLN A 871 -12.77 26.92 -8.68
N ASN A 872 -13.52 27.96 -8.26
CA ASN A 872 -14.56 27.80 -7.24
C ASN A 872 -15.62 26.77 -7.67
N ILE A 873 -16.11 26.86 -8.90
CA ILE A 873 -17.11 25.93 -9.45
C ILE A 873 -16.55 24.51 -9.55
N ALA A 874 -15.29 24.36 -9.99
CA ALA A 874 -14.65 23.06 -10.07
C ALA A 874 -14.54 22.37 -8.70
N ASP A 875 -14.09 23.11 -7.68
CA ASP A 875 -14.00 22.60 -6.30
C ASP A 875 -15.39 22.28 -5.72
N LEU A 876 -16.43 23.08 -6.02
CA LEU A 876 -17.81 22.77 -5.61
C LEU A 876 -18.33 21.48 -6.25
N LYS A 877 -18.01 21.24 -7.53
CA LYS A 877 -18.34 19.97 -8.21
C LYS A 877 -17.62 18.78 -7.55
N ALA A 878 -16.36 18.96 -7.15
CA ALA A 878 -15.61 17.95 -6.40
C ALA A 878 -16.26 17.62 -5.04
N GLN A 879 -16.75 18.63 -4.30
CA GLN A 879 -17.48 18.43 -3.05
C GLN A 879 -18.81 17.70 -3.25
N VAL A 880 -19.54 17.99 -4.34
CA VAL A 880 -20.75 17.25 -4.71
C VAL A 880 -20.41 15.79 -5.00
N ALA A 881 -19.37 15.51 -5.79
CA ALA A 881 -18.92 14.14 -6.09
C ALA A 881 -18.55 13.36 -4.81
N ALA A 882 -17.89 14.02 -3.86
CA ALA A 882 -17.60 13.44 -2.55
C ALA A 882 -18.88 13.09 -1.77
N CYS A 883 -19.87 13.97 -1.76
CA CYS A 883 -21.17 13.71 -1.13
C CYS A 883 -21.94 12.57 -1.82
N GLU A 884 -21.91 12.48 -3.15
CA GLU A 884 -22.48 11.34 -3.87
C GLU A 884 -21.85 10.01 -3.47
N ARG A 885 -20.52 10.00 -3.35
CA ARG A 885 -19.79 8.80 -2.92
C ARG A 885 -20.24 8.36 -1.52
N GLY A 886 -20.30 9.29 -0.58
CA GLY A 886 -20.77 9.02 0.78
C GLY A 886 -22.19 8.46 0.82
N ALA A 887 -23.09 9.05 0.03
CA ALA A 887 -24.48 8.59 -0.07
C ALA A 887 -24.59 7.16 -0.65
N SER A 888 -23.84 6.85 -1.71
CA SER A 888 -23.81 5.53 -2.33
C SER A 888 -23.30 4.46 -1.36
N GLU A 889 -22.20 4.73 -0.66
CA GLU A 889 -21.60 3.75 0.26
C GLU A 889 -22.45 3.51 1.50
N LEU A 890 -23.07 4.57 2.05
CA LEU A 890 -23.99 4.40 3.18
C LEU A 890 -25.21 3.56 2.81
N LYS A 891 -25.75 3.73 1.59
CA LYS A 891 -26.82 2.86 1.07
C LYS A 891 -26.38 1.40 0.93
N ARG A 892 -25.12 1.12 0.56
CA ARG A 892 -24.57 -0.25 0.53
C ARG A 892 -24.53 -0.85 1.94
N VAL A 893 -24.09 -0.08 2.93
CA VAL A 893 -24.09 -0.50 4.35
C VAL A 893 -25.51 -0.85 4.81
N ILE A 894 -26.50 0.01 4.53
CA ILE A 894 -27.91 -0.23 4.85
C ILE A 894 -28.46 -1.46 4.14
N THR A 895 -28.11 -1.67 2.87
CA THR A 895 -28.51 -2.85 2.11
C THR A 895 -27.97 -4.14 2.74
N HIS A 896 -26.78 -4.08 3.34
CA HIS A 896 -26.12 -5.24 3.94
C HIS A 896 -26.63 -5.57 5.36
N TYR A 897 -26.73 -4.56 6.23
CA TYR A 897 -27.06 -4.75 7.67
C TYR A 897 -28.53 -4.50 8.01
N GLY A 898 -29.26 -3.78 7.16
CA GLY A 898 -30.62 -3.31 7.41
C GLY A 898 -30.66 -1.99 8.18
N LEU A 899 -31.62 -1.12 7.84
CA LEU A 899 -31.74 0.22 8.43
C LEU A 899 -31.99 0.23 9.95
N ASP A 900 -32.63 -0.78 10.51
CA ASP A 900 -32.87 -0.83 11.97
C ASP A 900 -31.57 -1.07 12.78
N VAL A 901 -30.54 -1.63 12.14
CA VAL A 901 -29.25 -1.98 12.76
C VAL A 901 -28.23 -0.85 12.59
N VAL A 902 -28.25 -0.19 11.42
CA VAL A 902 -27.38 0.94 11.05
C VAL A 902 -27.87 2.21 11.71
#